data_AF-A0A8J7K1Y8-F1
#
_entry.id   AF-A0A8J7K1Y8-F1
#
_cell.length_a   1.000
_cell.length_b   1.000
_cell.length_c   1.000
_cell.angle_alpha   90.00
_cell.angle_beta   90.00
_cell.angle_gamma   90.00
#
_symmetry.space_group_name_H-M   'P 1'
#
loop_
_entity.id
_entity.type
_entity.pdbx_description
1 polymer ?
#
loop_
_entity_poly.entity_id
_entity_poly.type
_entity_poly.pdbx_seq_one_letter_code
_entity_poly.pdbx_strand_id
1 'polypeptide(L)'
;MNILQSGNNELVYVDYSDLLDKILQVLRNPQHENIFKISTCKQRLLININHVANQVAILAINSPLGASSNSAKTATVNFSPGFAEQFPVQIREIKDCLEDLLAFQVEQHSLSIQQFIEDLTTDLQRFKGNSSSLDFSYAFGSYNNLQKQRLTVLGKNEKGKELLRFHKLTISVQKTKEFDEQLRAGLEKYIKAEFGDKSEAEREDLSYILDDLYQDKDKLESDFYKLKQIIDRETLGKLKKQAQINYLEFLHENLNVDTGSNNAQAVVYLQDTIRRLRLVDEYINNINKADGDYLVSYAGVSLNYRDIFSRGEAFDSLPIIPKVEGYLGETKDEEKGEIQFIFGLKLKFDGKVQAYGGRNVFEYYLNLLNPDSKEHQDELNDELQQKSFASKILRIVFLYYLMFAYRPNSSTDVSNQNPELEYNPIPVFDQKVIPILKGDDDEAKRNLFRGMLKGFEKYDIQNKITILKQSLTNLIKSKRNFPTREYPLHLSVGKSILEKDIEEIFNQNTFFKSVLRGNPKQLLKYISIGEASTKINTLCSLPAKITINDIHYASSDECQSFNMEYDITNIRALPVLFLPFQDKKCQDVYNQSLKHRKLILFPYRLEDNQLDSQQLFIYNFSFSLLVYISLKVFLPEKPKLFIPILRLHLHNKEDNTTIEKFIVSLSKVLSHLLNEEHRSNSQGIDIRNLKYKLPNVFSSLYSVLPKKFTFNHGLESPQEVNNLVIIIVSSRESDRSWKGSQKISNVMGEILGFTCQNGVIKIKLIKTFSDNYQQQQLFTHPTVVIDEVAKLYQQGYKRFIYIAKAPYTSSLYMTQKDEDDGLFFMSREVIRAFKAKHDNIKIYPMFFDKYYASKFPGKIGVNSLYIQDTVELSSLVDDPSKKSVVFFNLFNGVTIGKGAERNYNGVISYATFANIYKGILDDEDIYKGLIFNGTLKNEILQLLTLFHFSRYEKAQDINVKLNPYENLIGDESVGTLCLFNHMRGKSFFNSLAFLTEVKKILNVRESDLR
;
A
#
# COMPACT_ATOMS: atom_id res chain seq x y z
N MET A 1 0.23 -31.04 24.07
CA MET A 1 -0.38 -31.27 22.75
C MET A 1 -1.88 -31.48 23.00
N ASN A 2 -2.67 -30.41 22.91
CA ASN A 2 -4.13 -30.45 23.01
C ASN A 2 -4.69 -30.31 21.60
N ILE A 3 -5.38 -31.35 21.12
CA ILE A 3 -6.10 -31.33 19.86
C ILE A 3 -7.36 -30.49 20.09
N LEU A 4 -7.37 -29.25 19.59
CA LEU A 4 -8.55 -28.39 19.58
C LEU A 4 -9.66 -29.09 18.78
N GLN A 5 -10.82 -29.29 19.40
CA GLN A 5 -12.03 -29.76 18.76
C GLN A 5 -12.40 -28.87 17.56
N SER A 6 -12.89 -29.51 16.49
CA SER A 6 -13.23 -28.95 15.17
C SER A 6 -14.46 -28.02 15.13
N GLY A 7 -14.67 -27.19 16.16
CA GLY A 7 -15.83 -26.30 16.28
C GLY A 7 -15.58 -24.88 16.82
N ASN A 8 -14.36 -24.54 17.23
CA ASN A 8 -14.03 -23.22 17.79
C ASN A 8 -13.12 -22.41 16.86
N ASN A 9 -13.64 -22.00 15.69
CA ASN A 9 -12.99 -20.99 14.87
C ASN A 9 -13.78 -19.69 14.99
N GLU A 10 -13.12 -18.59 15.38
CA GLU A 10 -13.74 -17.25 15.58
C GLU A 10 -14.18 -16.58 14.26
N LEU A 11 -13.95 -17.25 13.13
CA LEU A 11 -14.29 -16.79 11.78
C LEU A 11 -15.77 -16.99 11.47
N VAL A 12 -16.34 -16.02 10.74
CA VAL A 12 -17.73 -16.06 10.29
C VAL A 12 -17.84 -17.06 9.14
N TYR A 13 -18.82 -17.98 9.23
CA TYR A 13 -19.13 -18.89 8.13
C TYR A 13 -19.84 -18.17 6.99
N VAL A 14 -19.58 -18.64 5.76
CA VAL A 14 -20.26 -18.19 4.54
C VAL A 14 -20.98 -19.35 3.85
N ASP A 15 -22.13 -19.04 3.25
CA ASP A 15 -22.94 -19.98 2.48
C ASP A 15 -23.48 -19.30 1.21
N TYR A 16 -23.02 -19.72 0.03
CA TYR A 16 -23.44 -19.12 -1.24
C TYR A 16 -24.47 -19.99 -1.99
N SER A 17 -25.02 -21.05 -1.39
CA SER A 17 -25.89 -22.02 -2.09
C SER A 17 -27.05 -21.34 -2.83
N ASP A 18 -27.81 -20.48 -2.16
CA ASP A 18 -28.94 -19.78 -2.77
C ASP A 18 -28.52 -18.90 -3.95
N LEU A 19 -27.40 -18.19 -3.82
CA LEU A 19 -26.87 -17.35 -4.91
C LEU A 19 -26.45 -18.20 -6.12
N LEU A 20 -25.76 -19.33 -5.90
CA LEU A 20 -25.34 -20.24 -6.97
C LEU A 20 -26.54 -20.92 -7.64
N ASP A 21 -27.56 -21.32 -6.87
CA ASP A 21 -28.80 -21.90 -7.40
C ASP A 21 -29.58 -20.90 -8.25
N LYS A 22 -29.64 -19.62 -7.84
CA LYS A 22 -30.27 -18.56 -8.64
C LYS A 22 -29.52 -18.28 -9.93
N ILE A 23 -28.19 -18.33 -9.92
CA ILE A 23 -27.38 -18.23 -11.14
C ILE A 23 -27.73 -19.39 -12.10
N LEU A 24 -27.76 -20.63 -11.60
CA LEU A 24 -28.14 -21.81 -12.39
C LEU A 24 -29.58 -21.70 -12.92
N GLN A 25 -30.52 -21.26 -12.10
CA GLN A 25 -31.91 -21.05 -12.49
C GLN A 25 -32.03 -20.08 -13.67
N VAL A 26 -31.29 -18.96 -13.63
CA VAL A 26 -31.31 -17.97 -14.70
C VAL A 26 -30.63 -18.48 -15.97
N LEU A 27 -29.52 -19.21 -15.85
CA LEU A 27 -28.81 -19.82 -16.99
C LEU A 27 -29.64 -20.88 -17.71
N ARG A 28 -30.37 -21.71 -16.95
CA ARG A 28 -31.19 -22.82 -17.48
C ARG A 28 -32.54 -22.36 -18.02
N ASN A 29 -32.92 -21.08 -17.88
CA ASN A 29 -34.23 -20.61 -18.31
C ASN A 29 -34.34 -20.64 -19.85
N PRO A 30 -35.21 -21.50 -20.44
CA PRO A 30 -35.32 -21.64 -21.89
C PRO A 30 -35.91 -20.42 -22.59
N GLN A 31 -36.52 -19.50 -21.84
CA GLN A 31 -37.06 -18.24 -22.38
C GLN A 31 -35.96 -17.19 -22.64
N HIS A 32 -34.76 -17.41 -22.14
CA HIS A 32 -33.64 -16.47 -22.31
C HIS A 32 -32.83 -16.79 -23.57
N GLU A 33 -32.35 -15.75 -24.23
CA GLU A 33 -31.39 -15.90 -25.32
C GLU A 33 -30.09 -16.51 -24.80
N ASN A 34 -29.49 -17.40 -25.59
CA ASN A 34 -28.18 -17.95 -25.28
C ASN A 34 -27.17 -16.81 -25.06
N ILE A 35 -26.41 -16.90 -23.96
CA ILE A 35 -25.45 -15.87 -23.56
C ILE A 35 -24.27 -15.76 -24.54
N PHE A 36 -23.97 -16.83 -25.28
CA PHE A 36 -22.95 -16.87 -26.30
C PHE A 36 -23.54 -16.48 -27.65
N LYS A 37 -22.89 -15.56 -28.36
CA LYS A 37 -23.24 -15.22 -29.75
C LYS A 37 -21.98 -15.13 -30.60
N ILE A 38 -21.95 -15.91 -31.68
CA ILE A 38 -20.84 -15.88 -32.65
C ILE A 38 -21.19 -14.90 -33.76
N SER A 39 -20.25 -14.02 -34.10
CA SER A 39 -20.44 -13.08 -35.21
C SER A 39 -20.61 -13.82 -36.54
N THR A 40 -21.33 -13.25 -37.50
CA THR A 40 -21.54 -13.85 -38.84
C THR A 40 -20.25 -14.23 -39.56
N CYS A 41 -19.17 -13.44 -39.42
CA CYS A 41 -17.87 -13.75 -40.01
C CYS A 41 -17.00 -14.68 -39.15
N LYS A 42 -17.55 -15.27 -38.07
CA LYS A 42 -16.90 -16.22 -37.15
C LYS A 42 -15.61 -15.72 -36.49
N GLN A 43 -15.39 -14.41 -36.45
CA GLN A 43 -14.17 -13.83 -35.89
C GLN A 43 -14.35 -13.29 -34.47
N ARG A 44 -15.57 -13.29 -33.93
CA ARG A 44 -15.85 -12.71 -32.62
C ARG A 44 -16.85 -13.55 -31.85
N LEU A 45 -16.58 -13.73 -30.57
CA LEU A 45 -17.48 -14.35 -29.60
C LEU A 45 -17.94 -13.29 -28.61
N LEU A 46 -19.24 -13.01 -28.58
CA LEU A 46 -19.89 -12.18 -27.57
C LEU A 46 -20.38 -13.08 -26.44
N ILE A 47 -20.08 -12.73 -25.19
CA ILE A 47 -20.53 -13.45 -24.01
C ILE A 47 -21.30 -12.48 -23.11
N ASN A 48 -22.64 -12.52 -23.19
CA ASN A 48 -23.55 -11.56 -22.56
C ASN A 48 -23.85 -11.87 -21.09
N ILE A 49 -22.81 -11.96 -20.26
CA ILE A 49 -22.92 -12.22 -18.82
C ILE A 49 -23.63 -11.08 -18.10
N ASN A 50 -23.51 -9.86 -18.61
CA ASN A 50 -24.20 -8.70 -18.06
C ASN A 50 -25.71 -8.92 -17.96
N HIS A 51 -26.33 -9.60 -18.91
CA HIS A 51 -27.76 -9.90 -18.87
C HIS A 51 -28.10 -10.80 -17.67
N VAL A 52 -27.39 -11.91 -17.51
CA VAL A 52 -27.57 -12.86 -16.40
C VAL A 52 -27.31 -12.18 -15.05
N ALA A 53 -26.19 -11.47 -14.91
CA ALA A 53 -25.82 -10.83 -13.65
C ALA A 53 -26.85 -9.77 -13.21
N ASN A 54 -27.44 -9.01 -14.14
CA ASN A 54 -28.51 -8.05 -13.81
C ASN A 54 -29.80 -8.75 -13.38
N GLN A 55 -30.16 -9.87 -14.02
CA GLN A 55 -31.35 -10.63 -13.64
C GLN A 55 -31.18 -11.28 -12.27
N VAL A 56 -30.02 -11.86 -11.97
CA VAL A 56 -29.75 -12.44 -10.65
C VAL A 56 -29.77 -11.35 -9.58
N ALA A 57 -29.25 -10.16 -9.87
CA ALA A 57 -29.21 -9.03 -8.93
C ALA A 57 -30.59 -8.57 -8.45
N ILE A 58 -31.67 -8.77 -9.23
CA ILE A 58 -33.03 -8.39 -8.84
C ILE A 58 -33.80 -9.51 -8.12
N LEU A 59 -33.23 -10.70 -7.99
CA LEU A 59 -33.87 -11.81 -7.29
C LEU A 59 -33.71 -11.64 -5.77
N ALA A 60 -34.67 -12.18 -5.02
CA ALA A 60 -34.54 -12.32 -3.58
C ALA A 60 -33.51 -13.42 -3.28
N ILE A 61 -32.38 -13.02 -2.70
CA ILE A 61 -31.26 -13.90 -2.36
C ILE A 61 -30.94 -13.72 -0.87
N ASN A 62 -30.84 -14.84 -0.16
CA ASN A 62 -30.46 -14.86 1.24
C ASN A 62 -29.02 -14.37 1.41
N SER A 63 -28.77 -13.62 2.49
CA SER A 63 -27.43 -13.12 2.79
C SER A 63 -26.48 -14.29 3.08
N PRO A 64 -25.35 -14.45 2.36
CA PRO A 64 -24.37 -15.50 2.62
C PRO A 64 -23.75 -15.49 4.01
N LEU A 65 -23.83 -14.35 4.71
CA LEU A 65 -23.32 -14.17 6.08
C LEU A 65 -24.38 -14.43 7.17
N GLY A 66 -25.63 -14.71 6.78
CA GLY A 66 -26.76 -14.86 7.70
C GLY A 66 -26.88 -13.71 8.72
N ALA A 67 -27.12 -14.07 9.97
CA ALA A 67 -27.22 -13.12 11.10
C ALA A 67 -25.85 -12.54 11.53
N SER A 68 -24.74 -13.17 11.16
CA SER A 68 -23.39 -12.85 11.63
C SER A 68 -22.71 -11.70 10.87
N SER A 69 -23.42 -11.07 9.92
CA SER A 69 -22.86 -10.05 9.01
C SER A 69 -22.16 -8.89 9.73
N ASN A 70 -22.59 -8.51 10.94
CA ASN A 70 -22.02 -7.37 11.68
C ASN A 70 -20.70 -7.72 12.40
N SER A 71 -20.35 -9.00 12.50
CA SER A 71 -19.14 -9.45 13.19
C SER A 71 -17.94 -9.63 12.27
N ALA A 72 -18.15 -9.73 10.96
CA ALA A 72 -17.11 -9.92 9.96
C ALA A 72 -16.48 -8.59 9.52
N LYS A 73 -15.15 -8.54 9.49
CA LYS A 73 -14.37 -7.52 8.77
C LYS A 73 -14.22 -7.92 7.30
N THR A 74 -13.84 -9.17 7.05
CA THR A 74 -13.78 -9.80 5.72
C THR A 74 -14.33 -11.22 5.86
N ALA A 75 -15.07 -11.73 4.88
CA ALA A 75 -15.58 -13.11 4.87
C ALA A 75 -15.77 -13.59 3.43
N THR A 76 -15.24 -14.76 3.08
CA THR A 76 -15.19 -15.24 1.68
C THR A 76 -15.09 -16.75 1.53
N VAL A 77 -14.16 -17.44 2.22
CA VAL A 77 -13.87 -18.86 1.97
C VAL A 77 -14.02 -19.77 3.18
N ASN A 78 -14.36 -19.22 4.35
CA ASN A 78 -14.72 -20.03 5.50
C ASN A 78 -16.14 -20.63 5.32
N PHE A 79 -16.28 -21.62 4.45
CA PHE A 79 -17.57 -22.23 4.10
C PHE A 79 -18.21 -22.92 5.32
N SER A 80 -19.54 -22.80 5.44
CA SER A 80 -20.30 -23.59 6.40
C SER A 80 -20.09 -25.09 6.10
N PRO A 81 -20.07 -25.98 7.12
CA PRO A 81 -19.82 -27.41 6.88
C PRO A 81 -20.76 -28.04 5.84
N GLY A 82 -22.05 -27.68 5.85
CA GLY A 82 -23.01 -28.16 4.86
C GLY A 82 -22.78 -27.60 3.46
N PHE A 83 -22.40 -26.32 3.35
CA PHE A 83 -22.11 -25.70 2.05
C PHE A 83 -20.81 -26.21 1.42
N ALA A 84 -19.78 -26.51 2.24
CA ALA A 84 -18.49 -26.96 1.77
C ALA A 84 -18.57 -28.22 0.89
N GLU A 85 -19.52 -29.12 1.16
CA GLU A 85 -19.77 -30.33 0.37
C GLU A 85 -20.55 -30.03 -0.93
N GLN A 86 -21.48 -29.08 -0.90
CA GLN A 86 -22.31 -28.70 -2.05
C GLN A 86 -21.58 -27.82 -3.06
N PHE A 87 -20.65 -26.99 -2.58
CA PHE A 87 -19.97 -26.00 -3.40
C PHE A 87 -19.28 -26.58 -4.65
N PRO A 88 -18.49 -27.67 -4.59
CA PRO A 88 -17.92 -28.30 -5.78
C PRO A 88 -18.96 -28.76 -6.79
N VAL A 89 -20.12 -29.25 -6.33
CA VAL A 89 -21.20 -29.75 -7.19
C VAL A 89 -21.83 -28.60 -7.96
N GLN A 90 -22.26 -27.54 -7.28
CA GLN A 90 -22.90 -26.39 -7.92
C GLN A 90 -21.96 -25.68 -8.92
N ILE A 91 -20.66 -25.59 -8.61
CA ILE A 91 -19.68 -25.02 -9.54
C ILE A 91 -19.53 -25.86 -10.81
N ARG A 92 -19.52 -27.20 -10.70
CA ARG A 92 -19.50 -28.09 -11.87
C ARG A 92 -20.78 -27.97 -12.68
N GLU A 93 -21.94 -27.92 -12.04
CA GLU A 93 -23.21 -27.70 -12.75
C GLU A 93 -23.23 -26.39 -13.55
N ILE A 94 -22.64 -25.31 -13.01
CA ILE A 94 -22.52 -24.04 -13.73
C ILE A 94 -21.57 -24.19 -14.93
N LYS A 95 -20.42 -24.87 -14.74
CA LYS A 95 -19.47 -25.18 -15.82
C LYS A 95 -20.15 -25.96 -16.94
N ASP A 96 -20.80 -27.08 -16.62
CA ASP A 96 -21.43 -27.97 -17.59
C ASP A 96 -22.54 -27.24 -18.35
N CYS A 97 -23.35 -26.44 -17.65
CA CYS A 97 -24.38 -25.62 -18.29
C CYS A 97 -23.78 -24.59 -19.27
N LEU A 98 -22.66 -23.96 -18.92
CA LEU A 98 -21.96 -23.02 -19.82
C LEU A 98 -21.30 -23.74 -21.00
N GLU A 99 -20.78 -24.95 -20.80
CA GLU A 99 -20.24 -25.82 -21.85
C GLU A 99 -21.33 -26.18 -22.86
N ASP A 100 -22.50 -26.63 -22.40
CA ASP A 100 -23.63 -26.97 -23.26
C ASP A 100 -24.13 -25.77 -24.08
N LEU A 101 -24.24 -24.60 -23.43
CA LEU A 101 -24.66 -23.36 -24.10
C LEU A 101 -23.66 -22.92 -25.17
N LEU A 102 -22.35 -23.08 -24.91
CA LEU A 102 -21.31 -22.77 -25.88
C LEU A 102 -21.30 -23.79 -27.03
N ALA A 103 -21.35 -25.08 -26.72
CA ALA A 103 -21.35 -26.17 -27.70
C ALA A 103 -22.51 -25.99 -28.69
N PHE A 104 -23.72 -25.75 -28.19
CA PHE A 104 -24.90 -25.48 -29.01
C PHE A 104 -24.67 -24.33 -30.02
N GLN A 105 -24.04 -23.23 -29.58
CA GLN A 105 -23.76 -22.09 -30.46
C GLN A 105 -22.67 -22.38 -31.49
N VAL A 106 -21.63 -23.13 -31.12
CA VAL A 106 -20.54 -23.46 -32.03
C VAL A 106 -20.99 -24.50 -33.08
N GLU A 107 -21.82 -25.47 -32.69
CA GLU A 107 -22.41 -26.48 -33.57
C GLU A 107 -23.34 -25.89 -34.63
N GLN A 108 -24.09 -24.82 -34.31
CA GLN A 108 -24.87 -24.07 -35.30
C GLN A 108 -24.03 -23.50 -36.44
N HIS A 109 -22.72 -23.37 -36.25
CA HIS A 109 -21.76 -22.94 -37.26
C HIS A 109 -20.94 -24.08 -37.87
N SER A 110 -21.32 -25.34 -37.58
CA SER A 110 -20.66 -26.57 -38.02
C SER A 110 -19.17 -26.64 -37.64
N LEU A 111 -18.85 -26.19 -36.43
CA LEU A 111 -17.51 -26.21 -35.87
C LEU A 111 -17.52 -27.01 -34.55
N SER A 112 -16.36 -27.49 -34.13
CA SER A 112 -16.11 -27.85 -32.72
C SER A 112 -15.59 -26.63 -31.94
N ILE A 113 -15.73 -26.65 -30.62
CA ILE A 113 -15.17 -25.60 -29.74
C ILE A 113 -13.67 -25.42 -30.01
N GLN A 114 -12.91 -26.52 -30.13
CA GLN A 114 -11.48 -26.48 -30.41
C GLN A 114 -11.16 -25.80 -31.75
N GLN A 115 -11.84 -26.18 -32.84
CA GLN A 115 -11.66 -25.54 -34.14
C GLN A 115 -11.99 -24.05 -34.08
N PHE A 116 -13.07 -23.68 -33.39
CA PHE A 116 -13.46 -22.28 -33.25
C PHE A 116 -12.42 -21.46 -32.47
N ILE A 117 -11.81 -22.01 -31.42
CA ILE A 117 -10.71 -21.37 -30.67
C ILE A 117 -9.47 -21.19 -31.58
N GLU A 118 -9.11 -22.23 -32.33
CA GLU A 118 -8.00 -22.17 -33.28
C GLU A 118 -8.24 -21.11 -34.36
N ASP A 119 -9.48 -20.97 -34.81
CA ASP A 119 -9.90 -19.91 -35.74
C ASP A 119 -9.92 -18.53 -35.07
N LEU A 120 -10.21 -18.41 -33.78
CA LEU A 120 -10.26 -17.14 -33.06
C LEU A 120 -8.87 -16.62 -32.65
N THR A 121 -7.90 -17.52 -32.53
CA THR A 121 -6.53 -17.20 -32.13
C THR A 121 -5.69 -16.67 -33.30
N THR A 122 -4.83 -15.69 -33.04
CA THR A 122 -4.03 -15.00 -34.07
C THR A 122 -2.55 -15.02 -33.71
N ASP A 123 -1.64 -15.20 -34.67
CA ASP A 123 -0.20 -15.04 -34.42
C ASP A 123 0.09 -13.60 -33.95
N LEU A 124 0.80 -13.46 -32.82
CA LEU A 124 1.13 -12.16 -32.23
C LEU A 124 1.99 -11.29 -33.16
N GLN A 125 2.72 -11.87 -34.12
CA GLN A 125 3.44 -11.13 -35.17
C GLN A 125 2.50 -10.25 -36.00
N ARG A 126 1.22 -10.63 -36.15
CA ARG A 126 0.20 -9.82 -36.86
C ARG A 126 -0.27 -8.59 -36.07
N PHE A 127 0.19 -8.44 -34.83
CA PHE A 127 -0.02 -7.26 -34.00
C PHE A 127 1.15 -6.28 -34.15
N LYS A 128 2.19 -6.63 -34.90
CA LYS A 128 3.31 -5.72 -35.17
C LYS A 128 2.88 -4.60 -36.09
N GLY A 129 3.06 -3.35 -35.66
CA GLY A 129 2.77 -2.14 -36.45
C GLY A 129 3.75 -1.01 -36.15
N ASN A 130 3.77 0.07 -36.91
CA ASN A 130 4.77 1.14 -36.72
C ASN A 130 4.59 1.93 -35.40
N SER A 131 3.35 1.97 -34.88
CA SER A 131 3.01 2.69 -33.65
C SER A 131 1.94 1.93 -32.85
N SER A 132 1.68 2.38 -31.63
CA SER A 132 0.63 1.80 -30.79
C SER A 132 -0.74 2.31 -31.20
N SER A 133 -1.68 1.41 -31.47
CA SER A 133 -3.05 1.75 -31.87
C SER A 133 -4.10 0.91 -31.14
N LEU A 134 -5.34 1.43 -31.10
CA LEU A 134 -6.43 0.85 -30.32
C LEU A 134 -6.81 -0.57 -30.76
N ASP A 135 -6.48 -0.96 -31.99
CA ASP A 135 -6.69 -2.29 -32.58
C ASP A 135 -5.71 -3.37 -32.08
N PHE A 136 -5.04 -3.12 -30.95
CA PHE A 136 -3.96 -3.93 -30.37
C PHE A 136 -2.61 -3.86 -31.10
N SER A 137 -2.43 -3.07 -32.17
CA SER A 137 -1.11 -3.02 -32.81
C SER A 137 -0.05 -2.34 -31.93
N TYR A 138 1.19 -2.85 -32.00
CA TYR A 138 2.33 -2.36 -31.24
C TYR A 138 3.65 -2.57 -31.99
N ALA A 139 4.65 -1.73 -31.74
CA ALA A 139 5.92 -1.77 -32.45
C ALA A 139 6.76 -3.04 -32.23
N PHE A 140 6.71 -3.60 -31.00
CA PHE A 140 7.60 -4.68 -30.56
C PHE A 140 9.05 -4.42 -30.98
N GLY A 141 9.49 -3.16 -30.86
CA GLY A 141 10.78 -2.71 -31.34
C GLY A 141 11.95 -3.31 -30.55
N SER A 142 13.13 -3.28 -31.16
CA SER A 142 14.41 -3.50 -30.49
C SER A 142 14.93 -2.18 -29.94
N TYR A 143 15.47 -2.21 -28.74
CA TYR A 143 15.98 -1.06 -28.02
C TYR A 143 17.47 -1.25 -27.81
N ASN A 144 18.25 -0.34 -28.39
CA ASN A 144 19.70 -0.45 -28.41
C ASN A 144 20.33 0.55 -27.45
N ASN A 145 21.49 0.19 -26.90
CA ASN A 145 22.29 1.05 -26.01
C ASN A 145 21.50 1.59 -24.80
N LEU A 146 20.75 0.71 -24.14
CA LEU A 146 20.22 1.00 -22.81
C LEU A 146 21.39 1.03 -21.82
N GLN A 147 21.47 2.07 -20.99
CA GLN A 147 22.61 2.30 -20.11
C GLN A 147 22.21 2.29 -18.64
N LYS A 148 23.07 1.68 -17.81
CA LYS A 148 23.03 1.82 -16.35
C LYS A 148 24.40 2.26 -15.83
N GLN A 149 24.40 3.15 -14.86
CA GLN A 149 25.64 3.70 -14.29
C GLN A 149 25.65 3.54 -12.77
N ARG A 150 26.80 3.14 -12.22
CA ARG A 150 26.97 3.03 -10.77
C ARG A 150 27.10 4.42 -10.15
N LEU A 151 26.46 4.60 -9.00
CA LEU A 151 26.65 5.71 -8.09
C LEU A 151 27.55 5.31 -6.93
N THR A 152 28.20 6.31 -6.35
CA THR A 152 28.91 6.20 -5.08
C THR A 152 28.34 7.20 -4.08
N VAL A 153 28.39 6.83 -2.80
CA VAL A 153 28.09 7.77 -1.70
C VAL A 153 29.30 8.67 -1.48
N LEU A 154 29.12 9.99 -1.61
CA LEU A 154 30.23 10.94 -1.46
C LEU A 154 30.69 11.04 -0.01
N GLY A 155 31.99 10.81 0.22
CA GLY A 155 32.70 11.36 1.36
C GLY A 155 32.87 12.87 1.21
N LYS A 156 33.16 13.58 2.32
CA LYS A 156 33.20 15.05 2.41
C LYS A 156 34.10 15.82 1.39
N ASN A 157 34.87 15.13 0.53
CA ASN A 157 35.95 15.72 -0.26
C ASN A 157 35.87 15.58 -1.81
N GLU A 158 34.87 14.90 -2.39
CA GLU A 158 34.76 14.74 -3.86
C GLU A 158 33.68 15.65 -4.46
N LYS A 159 34.09 16.82 -4.98
CA LYS A 159 33.17 17.81 -5.57
C LYS A 159 33.02 17.64 -7.09
N GLY A 160 31.79 17.71 -7.60
CA GLY A 160 31.52 17.95 -9.04
C GLY A 160 30.69 16.89 -9.77
N LYS A 161 30.65 15.63 -9.30
CA LYS A 161 29.90 14.52 -9.92
C LYS A 161 28.54 14.22 -9.27
N GLU A 162 28.08 15.08 -8.37
CA GLU A 162 26.81 14.93 -7.63
C GLU A 162 25.58 14.94 -8.55
N LEU A 163 24.76 13.90 -8.43
CA LEU A 163 23.52 13.74 -9.20
C LEU A 163 22.27 13.82 -8.32
N LEU A 164 22.34 13.25 -7.12
CA LEU A 164 21.17 13.06 -6.27
C LEU A 164 21.49 13.39 -4.79
N ARG A 165 20.46 13.80 -4.07
CA ARG A 165 20.46 14.07 -2.62
C ARG A 165 19.39 13.24 -1.93
N PHE A 166 19.71 12.70 -0.77
CA PHE A 166 18.81 11.97 0.09
C PHE A 166 18.90 12.47 1.52
N HIS A 167 17.76 12.78 2.12
CA HIS A 167 17.68 13.09 3.54
C HIS A 167 17.21 11.85 4.30
N LYS A 168 18.11 11.28 5.11
CA LYS A 168 17.87 10.11 5.96
C LYS A 168 17.32 10.57 7.30
N LEU A 169 16.29 9.90 7.79
CA LEU A 169 15.76 10.03 9.15
C LEU A 169 16.08 8.75 9.93
N THR A 170 16.64 8.90 11.13
CA THR A 170 16.77 7.81 12.11
C THR A 170 16.00 8.20 13.37
N ILE A 171 15.07 7.36 13.80
CA ILE A 171 14.36 7.49 15.07
C ILE A 171 14.89 6.38 15.98
N SER A 172 15.42 6.73 17.14
CA SER A 172 15.92 5.78 18.13
C SER A 172 15.11 5.90 19.42
N VAL A 173 14.79 4.77 20.05
CA VAL A 173 14.15 4.68 21.37
C VAL A 173 15.01 3.77 22.24
N GLN A 174 15.42 4.27 23.40
CA GLN A 174 16.37 3.62 24.29
C GLN A 174 15.67 3.08 25.54
N LYS A 175 16.31 2.13 26.22
CA LYS A 175 15.88 1.58 27.50
C LYS A 175 14.49 0.92 27.44
N THR A 176 14.10 0.36 26.30
CA THR A 176 12.77 -0.26 26.14
C THR A 176 12.55 -1.43 27.09
N LYS A 177 13.62 -2.15 27.44
CA LYS A 177 13.61 -3.26 28.43
C LYS A 177 13.35 -2.79 29.87
N GLU A 178 13.66 -1.54 30.21
CA GLU A 178 13.48 -0.97 31.55
C GLU A 178 12.06 -0.43 31.77
N PHE A 179 11.17 -0.48 30.76
CA PHE A 179 9.86 0.17 30.83
C PHE A 179 9.01 -0.32 32.01
N ASP A 180 8.97 -1.64 32.24
CA ASP A 180 8.14 -2.21 33.30
C ASP A 180 8.60 -1.75 34.70
N GLU A 181 9.92 -1.67 34.91
CA GLU A 181 10.54 -1.17 36.14
C GLU A 181 10.26 0.32 36.33
N GLN A 182 10.37 1.11 35.27
CA GLN A 182 10.07 2.54 35.32
C GLN A 182 8.59 2.81 35.59
N LEU A 183 7.69 2.01 35.02
CA LEU A 183 6.25 2.13 35.26
C LEU A 183 5.91 1.78 36.71
N ARG A 184 6.47 0.69 37.26
CA ARG A 184 6.32 0.33 38.69
C ARG A 184 6.81 1.46 39.61
N ALA A 185 8.04 1.93 39.40
CA ALA A 185 8.59 3.03 40.20
C ALA A 185 7.79 4.32 40.08
N GLY A 186 7.19 4.58 38.91
CA GLY A 186 6.25 5.68 38.69
C GLY A 186 4.99 5.56 39.53
N LEU A 187 4.39 4.37 39.58
CA LEU A 187 3.21 4.07 40.40
C LEU A 187 3.52 4.15 41.90
N GLU A 188 4.66 3.63 42.36
CA GLU A 188 5.08 3.77 43.76
C GLU A 188 5.20 5.24 44.19
N LYS A 189 5.76 6.09 43.32
CA LYS A 189 5.84 7.54 43.57
C LYS A 189 4.46 8.19 43.56
N TYR A 190 3.57 7.73 42.69
CA TYR A 190 2.18 8.21 42.63
C TYR A 190 1.43 7.88 43.91
N ILE A 191 1.51 6.64 44.40
CA ILE A 191 0.89 6.20 45.65
C ILE A 191 1.37 7.04 46.83
N LYS A 192 2.70 7.25 46.94
CA LYS A 192 3.29 8.09 48.00
C LYS A 192 2.81 9.55 47.94
N ALA A 193 2.57 10.08 46.75
CA ALA A 193 2.23 11.48 46.54
C ALA A 193 0.72 11.77 46.73
N GLU A 194 -0.16 10.97 46.13
CA GLU A 194 -1.62 11.24 46.16
C GLU A 194 -2.34 10.55 47.32
N PHE A 195 -1.80 9.44 47.85
CA PHE A 195 -2.39 8.69 48.97
C PHE A 195 -1.49 8.76 50.21
N GLY A 196 -0.66 9.81 50.29
CA GLY A 196 0.30 10.07 51.37
C GLY A 196 -0.31 10.32 52.74
N ASP A 197 -1.60 10.62 52.80
CA ASP A 197 -2.41 10.95 53.97
C ASP A 197 -3.34 9.81 54.41
N LYS A 198 -3.40 8.70 53.65
CA LYS A 198 -4.23 7.53 53.93
C LYS A 198 -3.68 6.66 55.08
N SER A 199 -4.54 5.81 55.64
CA SER A 199 -4.17 4.89 56.71
C SER A 199 -3.10 3.88 56.26
N GLU A 200 -2.40 3.28 57.23
CA GLU A 200 -1.37 2.29 56.95
C GLU A 200 -1.95 1.05 56.26
N ALA A 201 -3.12 0.59 56.70
CA ALA A 201 -3.84 -0.53 56.08
C ALA A 201 -4.22 -0.24 54.61
N GLU A 202 -4.80 0.93 54.32
CA GLU A 202 -5.16 1.31 52.94
C GLU A 202 -3.92 1.38 52.03
N ARG A 203 -2.76 1.81 52.55
CA ARG A 203 -1.52 1.86 51.76
C ARG A 203 -0.92 0.48 51.54
N GLU A 204 -1.06 -0.43 52.50
CA GLU A 204 -0.68 -1.82 52.36
C GLU A 204 -1.53 -2.50 51.27
N ASP A 205 -2.84 -2.29 51.29
CA ASP A 205 -3.76 -2.76 50.25
C ASP A 205 -3.38 -2.22 48.86
N LEU A 206 -3.12 -0.92 48.72
CA LEU A 206 -2.63 -0.35 47.45
C LEU A 206 -1.29 -0.98 47.00
N SER A 207 -0.40 -1.33 47.94
CA SER A 207 0.84 -2.02 47.61
C SER A 207 0.59 -3.43 47.07
N TYR A 208 -0.36 -4.18 47.66
CA TYR A 208 -0.74 -5.50 47.16
C TYR A 208 -1.32 -5.43 45.74
N ILE A 209 -2.17 -4.44 45.44
CA ILE A 209 -2.71 -4.22 44.09
C ILE A 209 -1.58 -3.97 43.09
N LEU A 210 -0.58 -3.15 43.45
CA LEU A 210 0.56 -2.86 42.58
C LEU A 210 1.40 -4.12 42.32
N ASP A 211 1.67 -4.90 43.37
CA ASP A 211 2.45 -6.13 43.26
C ASP A 211 1.73 -7.16 42.38
N ASP A 212 0.41 -7.33 42.54
CA ASP A 212 -0.41 -8.22 41.71
C ASP A 212 -0.40 -7.80 40.23
N LEU A 213 -0.60 -6.50 39.94
CA LEU A 213 -0.53 -5.98 38.57
C LEU A 213 0.85 -6.20 37.94
N TYR A 214 1.92 -6.05 38.73
CA TYR A 214 3.28 -6.23 38.27
C TYR A 214 3.64 -7.71 38.05
N GLN A 215 3.13 -8.62 38.88
CA GLN A 215 3.26 -10.06 38.65
C GLN A 215 2.56 -10.48 37.35
N ASP A 216 1.41 -9.85 37.05
CA ASP A 216 0.60 -10.15 35.87
C ASP A 216 0.99 -9.33 34.62
N LYS A 217 2.13 -8.63 34.64
CA LYS A 217 2.54 -7.66 33.60
C LYS A 217 2.63 -8.19 32.17
N ASP A 218 2.79 -9.50 31.99
CA ASP A 218 2.90 -10.16 30.68
C ASP A 218 1.62 -10.94 30.29
N LYS A 219 0.56 -10.88 31.11
CA LYS A 219 -0.76 -11.45 30.79
C LYS A 219 -1.57 -10.45 29.95
N LEU A 220 -2.19 -10.94 28.87
CA LEU A 220 -2.96 -10.12 27.91
C LEU A 220 -4.05 -9.25 28.57
N GLU A 221 -4.66 -9.75 29.65
CA GLU A 221 -5.74 -9.05 30.34
C GLU A 221 -5.27 -7.98 31.33
N SER A 222 -3.99 -7.99 31.71
CA SER A 222 -3.42 -7.01 32.64
C SER A 222 -3.41 -5.61 32.03
N ASP A 223 -3.81 -4.62 32.82
CA ASP A 223 -3.74 -3.21 32.46
C ASP A 223 -2.27 -2.78 32.21
N PHE A 224 -1.31 -3.39 32.92
CA PHE A 224 0.12 -3.17 32.71
C PHE A 224 0.54 -3.59 31.28
N TYR A 225 0.12 -4.78 30.86
CA TYR A 225 0.36 -5.28 29.50
C TYR A 225 -0.32 -4.43 28.44
N LYS A 226 -1.58 -4.02 28.68
CA LYS A 226 -2.34 -3.16 27.76
C LYS A 226 -1.63 -1.83 27.51
N LEU A 227 -1.13 -1.17 28.56
CA LEU A 227 -0.34 0.06 28.41
C LEU A 227 0.97 -0.19 27.67
N LYS A 228 1.71 -1.24 28.05
CA LYS A 228 2.94 -1.69 27.38
C LYS A 228 2.73 -1.91 25.89
N GLN A 229 1.64 -2.58 25.51
CA GLN A 229 1.27 -2.85 24.12
C GLN A 229 0.97 -1.57 23.31
N ILE A 230 0.35 -0.57 23.93
CA ILE A 230 0.08 0.72 23.27
C ILE A 230 1.40 1.46 23.03
N ILE A 231 2.28 1.48 24.02
CA ILE A 231 3.61 2.09 23.90
C ILE A 231 4.41 1.38 22.81
N ASP A 232 4.35 0.06 22.78
CA ASP A 232 5.03 -0.77 21.79
C ASP A 232 4.56 -0.49 20.36
N ARG A 233 3.25 -0.34 20.13
CA ARG A 233 2.68 -0.31 18.76
C ARG A 233 2.35 1.07 18.21
N GLU A 234 2.05 2.05 19.04
CA GLU A 234 1.43 3.30 18.58
C GLU A 234 2.37 4.54 18.69
N THR A 235 3.51 4.40 19.35
CA THR A 235 4.40 5.54 19.68
C THR A 235 5.27 5.99 18.51
N LEU A 236 5.64 5.08 17.61
CA LEU A 236 6.38 5.40 16.39
C LEU A 236 5.60 6.40 15.52
N GLY A 237 4.27 6.32 15.48
CA GLY A 237 3.42 7.28 14.77
C GLY A 237 3.58 8.70 15.29
N LYS A 238 3.66 8.87 16.61
CA LYS A 238 3.92 10.17 17.25
C LYS A 238 5.35 10.66 17.00
N LEU A 239 6.35 9.77 17.08
CA LEU A 239 7.75 10.13 16.79
C LEU A 239 7.92 10.58 15.33
N LYS A 240 7.23 9.95 14.39
CA LYS A 240 7.19 10.38 12.98
C LYS A 240 6.56 11.77 12.83
N LYS A 241 5.46 12.04 13.56
CA LYS A 241 4.84 13.38 13.59
C LYS A 241 5.81 14.43 14.10
N GLN A 242 6.51 14.15 15.20
CA GLN A 242 7.54 15.04 15.73
C GLN A 242 8.68 15.25 14.73
N ALA A 243 9.13 14.19 14.05
CA ALA A 243 10.14 14.26 13.00
C ALA A 243 9.75 15.19 11.82
N GLN A 244 8.45 15.35 11.53
CA GLN A 244 8.01 16.34 10.54
C GLN A 244 8.35 17.77 10.99
N ILE A 245 8.18 18.10 12.27
CA ILE A 245 8.54 19.42 12.81
C ILE A 245 10.07 19.59 12.82
N ASN A 246 10.80 18.61 13.35
CA ASN A 246 12.27 18.65 13.40
C ASN A 246 12.91 18.77 12.01
N TYR A 247 12.31 18.16 10.98
CA TYR A 247 12.81 18.33 9.61
C TYR A 247 12.52 19.71 9.02
N LEU A 248 11.41 20.36 9.37
CA LEU A 248 11.20 21.77 8.98
C LEU A 248 12.22 22.69 9.66
N GLU A 249 12.58 22.43 10.92
CA GLU A 249 13.64 23.14 11.64
C GLU A 249 15.00 22.93 10.98
N PHE A 250 15.33 21.69 10.63
CA PHE A 250 16.53 21.34 9.87
C PHE A 250 16.62 22.11 8.54
N LEU A 251 15.51 22.24 7.80
CA LEU A 251 15.48 23.02 6.56
C LEU A 251 15.62 24.52 6.84
N HIS A 252 14.98 25.03 7.89
CA HIS A 252 15.07 26.43 8.31
C HIS A 252 16.51 26.83 8.65
N GLU A 253 17.23 26.01 9.42
CA GLU A 253 18.65 26.21 9.75
C GLU A 253 19.56 26.28 8.51
N ASN A 254 19.13 25.71 7.38
CA ASN A 254 19.91 25.63 6.14
C ASN A 254 19.46 26.62 5.04
N LEU A 255 18.37 27.38 5.25
CA LEU A 255 17.97 28.46 4.34
C LEU A 255 18.96 29.63 4.39
N ASN A 256 19.30 30.19 3.24
CA ASN A 256 20.18 31.37 3.15
C ASN A 256 19.37 32.65 2.92
N VAL A 257 19.43 33.58 3.85
CA VAL A 257 18.69 34.86 3.84
C VAL A 257 19.29 35.86 2.85
N ASP A 258 20.58 35.71 2.49
CA ASP A 258 21.35 36.70 1.72
C ASP A 258 21.07 36.71 0.20
N THR A 259 20.11 35.89 -0.26
CA THR A 259 19.92 35.59 -1.69
C THR A 259 18.66 36.21 -2.31
N GLY A 260 17.96 37.11 -1.61
CA GLY A 260 16.86 37.94 -2.14
C GLY A 260 15.69 38.16 -1.17
N SER A 261 14.84 39.16 -1.45
CA SER A 261 13.68 39.54 -0.59
C SER A 261 12.65 38.42 -0.39
N ASN A 262 12.39 37.62 -1.42
CA ASN A 262 11.46 36.48 -1.32
C ASN A 262 12.00 35.37 -0.40
N ASN A 263 13.33 35.20 -0.30
CA ASN A 263 13.93 34.22 0.60
C ASN A 263 13.83 34.68 2.06
N ALA A 264 13.98 35.98 2.32
CA ALA A 264 13.74 36.54 3.65
C ALA A 264 12.28 36.33 4.11
N GLN A 265 11.30 36.56 3.23
CA GLN A 265 9.89 36.27 3.52
C GLN A 265 9.63 34.78 3.74
N ALA A 266 10.22 33.90 2.92
CA ALA A 266 10.06 32.47 3.06
C ALA A 266 10.61 31.91 4.38
N VAL A 267 11.71 32.48 4.90
CA VAL A 267 12.26 32.15 6.22
C VAL A 267 11.23 32.46 7.30
N VAL A 268 10.62 33.64 7.26
CA VAL A 268 9.57 34.05 8.21
C VAL A 268 8.36 33.13 8.12
N TYR A 269 7.89 32.79 6.91
CA TYR A 269 6.76 31.87 6.74
C TYR A 269 7.06 30.45 7.21
N LEU A 270 8.28 29.95 7.01
CA LEU A 270 8.69 28.65 7.53
C LEU A 270 8.77 28.66 9.05
N GLN A 271 9.37 29.70 9.62
CA GLN A 271 9.46 29.88 11.08
C GLN A 271 8.07 29.95 11.70
N ASP A 272 7.15 30.70 11.09
CA ASP A 272 5.76 30.78 11.54
C ASP A 272 5.04 29.43 11.44
N THR A 273 5.27 28.68 10.36
CA THR A 273 4.74 27.32 10.19
C THR A 273 5.22 26.39 11.32
N ILE A 274 6.52 26.39 11.63
CA ILE A 274 7.10 25.59 12.72
C ILE A 274 6.49 25.98 14.07
N ARG A 275 6.43 27.29 14.35
CA ARG A 275 5.84 27.84 15.57
C ARG A 275 4.38 27.42 15.73
N ARG A 276 3.57 27.51 14.68
CA ARG A 276 2.15 27.13 14.71
C ARG A 276 1.93 25.64 14.87
N LEU A 277 2.77 24.79 14.27
CA LEU A 277 2.73 23.34 14.51
C LEU A 277 3.03 23.01 15.98
N ARG A 278 4.02 23.67 16.59
CA ARG A 278 4.30 23.54 18.03
C ARG A 278 3.13 24.04 18.89
N LEU A 279 2.50 25.16 18.52
CA LEU A 279 1.28 25.66 19.20
C LEU A 279 0.12 24.66 19.11
N VAL A 280 -0.06 23.96 17.99
CA VAL A 280 -1.06 22.88 17.88
C VAL A 280 -0.79 21.79 18.90
N ASP A 281 0.47 21.32 18.99
CA ASP A 281 0.86 20.28 19.94
C ASP A 281 0.74 20.75 21.40
N GLU A 282 1.08 21.99 21.72
CA GLU A 282 0.88 22.57 23.05
C GLU A 282 -0.61 22.67 23.40
N TYR A 283 -1.45 23.10 22.46
CA TYR A 283 -2.88 23.27 22.69
C TYR A 283 -3.57 21.95 23.01
N ILE A 284 -3.29 20.88 22.25
CA ILE A 284 -3.93 19.58 22.45
C ILE A 284 -3.41 18.88 23.71
N ASN A 285 -2.18 19.17 24.13
CA ASN A 285 -1.56 18.61 25.33
C ASN A 285 -1.70 19.49 26.58
N ASN A 286 -2.57 20.51 26.56
CA ASN A 286 -2.77 21.40 27.69
C ASN A 286 -3.40 20.67 28.88
N ILE A 287 -2.61 20.49 29.95
CA ILE A 287 -3.00 19.76 31.17
C ILE A 287 -4.13 20.43 31.96
N ASN A 288 -4.39 21.73 31.74
CA ASN A 288 -5.41 22.48 32.44
C ASN A 288 -6.80 22.38 31.77
N LYS A 289 -6.89 21.74 30.61
CA LYS A 289 -8.17 21.53 29.90
C LYS A 289 -8.65 20.09 30.02
N ALA A 290 -9.90 19.92 30.41
CA ALA A 290 -10.58 18.64 30.48
C ALA A 290 -10.80 18.07 29.08
N ASP A 291 -11.06 16.76 28.97
CA ASP A 291 -11.24 16.12 27.67
C ASP A 291 -12.46 16.64 26.90
N GLY A 292 -13.56 16.93 27.62
CA GLY A 292 -14.76 17.55 27.06
C GLY A 292 -14.54 18.96 26.50
N ASP A 293 -13.43 19.63 26.85
CA ASP A 293 -13.13 20.95 26.31
C ASP A 293 -12.82 20.92 24.81
N TYR A 294 -12.44 19.75 24.29
CA TYR A 294 -12.05 19.52 22.90
C TYR A 294 -13.13 18.82 22.07
N LEU A 295 -14.28 18.50 22.68
CA LEU A 295 -15.40 17.89 21.99
C LEU A 295 -16.12 18.96 21.16
N VAL A 296 -16.26 18.70 19.86
CA VAL A 296 -16.94 19.56 18.89
C VAL A 296 -17.84 18.74 17.99
N SER A 297 -18.79 19.38 17.31
CA SER A 297 -19.74 18.70 16.43
C SER A 297 -20.00 19.44 15.12
N TYR A 298 -20.36 18.70 14.08
CA TYR A 298 -20.86 19.22 12.81
C TYR A 298 -21.73 18.18 12.10
N ALA A 299 -22.88 18.56 11.56
CA ALA A 299 -23.78 17.67 10.82
C ALA A 299 -24.15 16.40 11.61
N GLY A 300 -24.45 16.55 12.91
CA GLY A 300 -24.80 15.45 13.82
C GLY A 300 -23.64 14.52 14.22
N VAL A 301 -22.40 14.87 13.89
CA VAL A 301 -21.21 14.05 14.17
C VAL A 301 -20.31 14.77 15.16
N SER A 302 -19.95 14.10 16.26
CA SER A 302 -19.06 14.63 17.29
C SER A 302 -17.67 14.04 17.24
N LEU A 303 -16.68 14.85 17.61
CA LEU A 303 -15.26 14.55 17.47
C LEU A 303 -14.47 15.28 18.56
N ASN A 304 -13.48 14.58 19.15
CA ASN A 304 -12.56 15.18 20.10
C ASN A 304 -11.25 15.57 19.40
N TYR A 305 -10.90 16.87 19.40
CA TYR A 305 -9.67 17.35 18.76
C TYR A 305 -8.40 16.77 19.38
N ARG A 306 -8.34 16.58 20.70
CA ARG A 306 -7.19 15.98 21.38
C ARG A 306 -6.94 14.55 20.89
N ASP A 307 -8.00 13.76 20.70
CA ASP A 307 -7.88 12.38 20.20
C ASP A 307 -7.35 12.34 18.75
N ILE A 308 -7.85 13.19 17.86
CA ILE A 308 -7.48 13.14 16.44
C ILE A 308 -6.08 13.68 16.18
N PHE A 309 -5.71 14.80 16.82
CA PHE A 309 -4.41 15.43 16.61
C PHE A 309 -3.28 14.77 17.41
N SER A 310 -3.60 13.81 18.28
CA SER A 310 -2.61 12.92 18.91
C SER A 310 -1.99 11.89 17.96
N ARG A 311 -2.61 11.66 16.78
CA ARG A 311 -2.24 10.62 15.81
C ARG A 311 -1.13 11.07 14.85
N GLY A 312 -0.42 10.11 14.26
CA GLY A 312 0.73 10.38 13.37
C GLY A 312 0.37 11.09 12.07
N GLU A 313 -0.82 10.86 11.54
CA GLU A 313 -1.32 11.41 10.28
C GLU A 313 -1.90 12.82 10.40
N ALA A 314 -1.88 13.44 11.59
CA ALA A 314 -2.63 14.66 11.92
C ALA A 314 -2.39 15.84 10.96
N PHE A 315 -1.17 15.98 10.42
CA PHE A 315 -0.77 17.11 9.57
C PHE A 315 -0.91 16.86 8.05
N ASP A 316 -1.44 15.70 7.65
CA ASP A 316 -1.43 15.26 6.24
C ASP A 316 -2.22 16.14 5.26
N SER A 317 -3.18 16.92 5.75
CA SER A 317 -3.96 17.84 4.93
C SER A 317 -3.21 19.12 4.58
N LEU A 318 -2.09 19.44 5.24
CA LEU A 318 -1.35 20.66 4.95
C LEU A 318 -0.75 20.68 3.53
N PRO A 319 -0.68 21.86 2.88
CA PRO A 319 -0.13 22.01 1.54
C PRO A 319 1.37 21.75 1.48
N ILE A 320 2.11 22.26 2.47
CA ILE A 320 3.56 22.03 2.64
C ILE A 320 3.77 21.36 3.99
N ILE A 321 4.18 20.09 3.96
CA ILE A 321 4.53 19.32 5.16
C ILE A 321 5.51 18.21 4.78
N PRO A 322 6.46 17.85 5.65
CA PRO A 322 7.29 16.68 5.44
C PRO A 322 6.50 15.38 5.46
N LYS A 323 7.02 14.40 4.73
CA LYS A 323 6.52 13.03 4.68
C LYS A 323 7.68 12.10 5.04
N VAL A 324 7.46 11.31 6.09
CA VAL A 324 8.35 10.22 6.50
C VAL A 324 7.92 8.98 5.72
N GLU A 325 8.69 8.61 4.69
CA GLU A 325 8.36 7.54 3.74
C GLU A 325 9.61 6.76 3.33
N GLY A 326 9.42 5.51 2.89
CA GLY A 326 10.50 4.61 2.50
C GLY A 326 11.23 4.07 3.72
N TYR A 327 10.70 2.98 4.27
CA TYR A 327 11.28 2.31 5.42
C TYR A 327 12.55 1.60 4.98
N LEU A 328 13.70 2.05 5.45
CA LEU A 328 14.99 1.51 5.03
C LEU A 328 15.46 0.37 5.92
N GLY A 329 15.13 0.40 7.21
CA GLY A 329 15.57 -0.63 8.13
C GLY A 329 15.12 -0.43 9.56
N GLU A 330 15.25 -1.51 10.31
CA GLU A 330 14.94 -1.64 11.73
C GLU A 330 16.10 -2.34 12.38
N THR A 331 16.63 -1.79 13.47
CA THR A 331 17.80 -2.36 14.15
C THR A 331 17.56 -2.42 15.64
N LYS A 332 18.13 -3.45 16.27
CA LYS A 332 18.00 -3.73 17.71
C LYS A 332 19.39 -3.91 18.29
N ASP A 333 19.77 -2.99 19.18
CA ASP A 333 20.95 -3.11 20.02
C ASP A 333 20.51 -3.73 21.35
N GLU A 334 20.78 -5.03 21.52
CA GLU A 334 20.36 -5.78 22.71
C GLU A 334 21.13 -5.36 23.97
N GLU A 335 22.37 -4.87 23.83
CA GLU A 335 23.22 -4.43 24.94
C GLU A 335 22.72 -3.09 25.50
N LYS A 336 22.36 -2.15 24.63
CA LYS A 336 21.84 -0.82 25.04
C LYS A 336 20.33 -0.78 25.25
N GLY A 337 19.61 -1.83 24.85
CA GLY A 337 18.15 -1.81 24.80
C GLY A 337 17.63 -0.70 23.89
N GLU A 338 18.31 -0.46 22.78
CA GLU A 338 17.98 0.59 21.81
C GLU A 338 17.36 -0.03 20.55
N ILE A 339 16.22 0.51 20.13
CA ILE A 339 15.55 0.19 18.87
C ILE A 339 15.68 1.40 17.95
N GLN A 340 16.14 1.18 16.72
CA GLN A 340 16.22 2.23 15.70
C GLN A 340 15.37 1.92 14.48
N PHE A 341 14.70 2.94 13.98
CA PHE A 341 13.89 2.93 12.77
C PHE A 341 14.45 3.93 11.77
N ILE A 342 14.71 3.48 10.55
CA ILE A 342 15.36 4.30 9.52
C ILE A 342 14.39 4.54 8.37
N PHE A 343 14.22 5.80 7.98
CA PHE A 343 13.29 6.24 6.94
C PHE A 343 13.94 7.22 5.97
N GLY A 344 13.29 7.42 4.82
CA GLY A 344 13.49 8.59 3.98
C GLY A 344 12.60 9.77 4.34
N LEU A 345 13.10 10.97 4.03
CA LEU A 345 12.35 12.23 4.14
C LEU A 345 12.10 12.86 2.77
N LYS A 346 10.86 13.30 2.54
CA LYS A 346 10.50 14.15 1.40
C LYS A 346 9.54 15.26 1.82
N LEU A 347 9.39 16.28 0.98
CA LEU A 347 8.41 17.36 1.17
C LEU A 347 7.23 17.19 0.23
N LYS A 348 6.01 17.34 0.78
CA LYS A 348 4.80 17.62 0.00
C LYS A 348 4.81 19.11 -0.39
N PHE A 349 4.48 19.42 -1.64
CA PHE A 349 4.60 20.78 -2.22
C PHE A 349 3.33 21.25 -2.94
N ASP A 350 2.21 21.37 -2.21
CA ASP A 350 0.94 21.89 -2.73
C ASP A 350 0.65 21.44 -4.17
N GLY A 351 0.78 20.14 -4.40
CA GLY A 351 0.65 19.54 -5.72
C GLY A 351 -0.82 19.34 -6.09
N LYS A 352 -1.08 19.03 -7.36
CA LYS A 352 -2.44 18.77 -7.83
C LYS A 352 -2.99 17.46 -7.27
N VAL A 353 -4.15 17.52 -6.63
CA VAL A 353 -4.92 16.35 -6.18
C VAL A 353 -5.69 15.83 -7.40
N GLN A 354 -5.11 14.83 -8.07
CA GLN A 354 -5.64 14.30 -9.33
C GLN A 354 -7.08 13.80 -9.16
N ALA A 355 -7.38 13.04 -8.09
CA ALA A 355 -8.71 12.47 -7.86
C ALA A 355 -9.88 13.47 -7.76
N TYR A 356 -9.64 14.79 -7.79
CA TYR A 356 -10.66 15.83 -7.59
C TYR A 356 -10.46 17.02 -8.53
N GLY A 357 -10.29 16.75 -9.84
CA GLY A 357 -10.22 17.78 -10.88
C GLY A 357 -8.87 18.51 -10.97
N GLY A 358 -7.84 17.99 -10.30
CA GLY A 358 -6.47 18.52 -10.38
C GLY A 358 -6.26 19.86 -9.67
N ARG A 359 -7.12 20.23 -8.70
CA ARG A 359 -6.91 21.40 -7.82
C ARG A 359 -5.65 21.22 -6.97
N ASN A 360 -4.98 22.30 -6.58
CA ASN A 360 -3.88 22.22 -5.63
C ASN A 360 -4.40 21.78 -4.24
N VAL A 361 -3.52 21.28 -3.37
CA VAL A 361 -3.92 20.74 -2.06
C VAL A 361 -4.65 21.78 -1.22
N PHE A 362 -4.15 23.01 -1.16
CA PHE A 362 -4.78 24.08 -0.39
C PHE A 362 -6.20 24.35 -0.91
N GLU A 363 -6.34 24.64 -2.20
CA GLU A 363 -7.61 24.89 -2.88
C GLU A 363 -8.60 23.73 -2.74
N TYR A 364 -8.12 22.48 -2.84
CA TYR A 364 -8.94 21.29 -2.66
C TYR A 364 -9.59 21.26 -1.28
N TYR A 365 -8.82 21.48 -0.21
CA TYR A 365 -9.35 21.48 1.15
C TYR A 365 -10.21 22.71 1.44
N LEU A 366 -9.94 23.86 0.81
CA LEU A 366 -10.85 25.01 0.86
C LEU A 366 -12.19 24.71 0.19
N ASN A 367 -12.19 23.98 -0.92
CA ASN A 367 -13.41 23.54 -1.58
C ASN A 367 -14.22 22.61 -0.67
N LEU A 368 -13.59 21.63 -0.02
CA LEU A 368 -14.28 20.78 0.95
C LEU A 368 -14.83 21.56 2.14
N LEU A 369 -14.09 22.58 2.62
CA LEU A 369 -14.53 23.43 3.73
C LEU A 369 -15.72 24.33 3.33
N ASN A 370 -15.87 24.65 2.04
CA ASN A 370 -16.90 25.56 1.55
C ASN A 370 -18.29 24.91 1.58
N PRO A 371 -19.21 25.37 2.46
CA PRO A 371 -20.57 24.83 2.53
C PRO A 371 -21.40 25.02 1.26
N ASP A 372 -21.00 25.99 0.42
CA ASP A 372 -21.69 26.33 -0.82
C ASP A 372 -21.11 25.57 -2.03
N SER A 373 -20.06 24.75 -1.82
CA SER A 373 -19.53 23.88 -2.88
C SER A 373 -20.43 22.66 -3.09
N LYS A 374 -20.51 22.22 -4.35
CA LYS A 374 -21.26 21.02 -4.72
C LYS A 374 -20.72 19.79 -4.00
N GLU A 375 -19.39 19.64 -3.96
CA GLU A 375 -18.75 18.49 -3.32
C GLU A 375 -19.05 18.40 -1.82
N HIS A 376 -19.14 19.54 -1.12
CA HIS A 376 -19.50 19.54 0.31
C HIS A 376 -20.95 19.08 0.52
N GLN A 377 -21.87 19.54 -0.32
CA GLN A 377 -23.29 19.19 -0.23
C GLN A 377 -23.53 17.72 -0.57
N ASP A 378 -22.92 17.23 -1.66
CA ASP A 378 -23.06 15.85 -2.13
C ASP A 378 -22.55 14.85 -1.07
N GLU A 379 -21.39 15.09 -0.45
CA GLU A 379 -20.79 14.20 0.55
C GLU A 379 -21.53 14.18 1.90
N LEU A 380 -22.22 15.28 2.26
CA LEU A 380 -23.07 15.32 3.46
C LEU A 380 -24.43 14.65 3.23
N ASN A 381 -24.93 14.65 1.99
CA ASN A 381 -26.19 14.01 1.62
C ASN A 381 -26.04 12.48 1.41
N ASP A 382 -24.81 11.98 1.24
CA ASP A 382 -24.51 10.55 1.20
C ASP A 382 -24.47 9.96 2.62
N GLU A 383 -25.50 9.19 2.99
CA GLU A 383 -25.62 8.56 4.32
C GLU A 383 -24.41 7.67 4.70
N LEU A 384 -23.71 7.09 3.71
CA LEU A 384 -22.54 6.25 3.96
C LEU A 384 -21.28 7.09 4.25
N GLN A 385 -21.15 8.27 3.64
CA GLN A 385 -19.96 9.13 3.76
C GLN A 385 -20.12 10.25 4.80
N GLN A 386 -21.35 10.64 5.13
CA GLN A 386 -21.66 11.78 5.99
C GLN A 386 -20.81 11.81 7.26
N LYS A 387 -20.71 10.67 7.97
CA LYS A 387 -19.94 10.58 9.23
C LYS A 387 -18.45 10.84 9.05
N SER A 388 -17.84 10.20 8.04
CA SER A 388 -16.43 10.39 7.73
C SER A 388 -16.14 11.79 7.19
N PHE A 389 -17.05 12.33 6.38
CA PHE A 389 -16.91 13.65 5.79
C PHE A 389 -17.02 14.77 6.83
N ALA A 390 -18.04 14.75 7.70
CA ALA A 390 -18.19 15.72 8.77
C ALA A 390 -16.98 15.73 9.73
N SER A 391 -16.48 14.54 10.07
CA SER A 391 -15.24 14.38 10.85
C SER A 391 -14.03 15.00 10.15
N LYS A 392 -13.93 14.85 8.82
CA LYS A 392 -12.89 15.43 7.98
C LYS A 392 -12.98 16.96 7.97
N ILE A 393 -14.18 17.55 7.88
CA ILE A 393 -14.39 19.01 7.95
C ILE A 393 -13.93 19.58 9.28
N LEU A 394 -14.36 18.99 10.41
CA LEU A 394 -13.95 19.45 11.75
C LEU A 394 -12.43 19.46 11.89
N ARG A 395 -11.75 18.43 11.37
CA ARG A 395 -10.28 18.36 11.35
C ARG A 395 -9.65 19.45 10.48
N ILE A 396 -10.21 19.74 9.31
CA ILE A 396 -9.73 20.81 8.42
C ILE A 396 -9.87 22.16 9.13
N VAL A 397 -11.03 22.45 9.73
CA VAL A 397 -11.31 23.71 10.44
C VAL A 397 -10.26 23.99 11.50
N PHE A 398 -10.02 23.03 12.41
CA PHE A 398 -9.03 23.17 13.46
C PHE A 398 -7.62 23.46 12.89
N LEU A 399 -7.17 22.60 11.98
CA LEU A 399 -5.81 22.68 11.48
C LEU A 399 -5.59 23.94 10.64
N TYR A 400 -6.49 24.25 9.71
CA TYR A 400 -6.34 25.40 8.83
C TYR A 400 -6.49 26.72 9.57
N TYR A 401 -7.39 26.79 10.56
CA TYR A 401 -7.49 27.99 11.39
C TYR A 401 -6.19 28.26 12.13
N LEU A 402 -5.68 27.27 12.87
CA LEU A 402 -4.45 27.46 13.66
C LEU A 402 -3.22 27.73 12.79
N MET A 403 -3.15 27.12 11.61
CA MET A 403 -2.02 27.30 10.69
C MET A 403 -2.07 28.60 9.88
N PHE A 404 -3.24 29.12 9.53
CA PHE A 404 -3.35 30.22 8.55
C PHE A 404 -4.14 31.45 9.02
N ALA A 405 -4.76 31.42 10.20
CA ALA A 405 -5.41 32.61 10.74
C ALA A 405 -4.39 33.74 10.94
N TYR A 406 -4.79 34.94 10.53
CA TYR A 406 -3.99 36.15 10.61
C TYR A 406 -4.86 37.33 11.05
N ARG A 407 -4.29 38.22 11.86
CA ARG A 407 -4.88 39.51 12.18
C ARG A 407 -3.75 40.55 12.17
N PRO A 408 -3.81 41.57 11.31
CA PRO A 408 -2.85 42.65 11.39
C PRO A 408 -3.06 43.39 12.73
N ASN A 409 -1.97 43.64 13.48
CA ASN A 409 -2.02 44.50 14.66
C ASN A 409 -2.56 45.87 14.25
N SER A 410 -3.57 46.37 14.97
CA SER A 410 -4.18 47.68 14.73
C SER A 410 -3.36 48.85 15.26
N SER A 411 -2.13 48.61 15.72
CA SER A 411 -1.20 49.63 16.20
C SER A 411 -0.02 49.73 15.25
N THR A 412 0.01 50.86 14.54
CA THR A 412 1.16 51.38 13.80
C THR A 412 2.34 51.61 14.76
N ASP A 413 3.14 50.58 15.02
CA ASP A 413 4.52 50.75 15.46
C ASP A 413 5.44 50.32 14.32
N VAL A 414 6.07 51.32 13.73
CA VAL A 414 6.95 51.23 12.54
C VAL A 414 8.25 50.46 12.84
N SER A 415 8.40 49.92 14.06
CA SER A 415 9.53 49.12 14.51
C SER A 415 9.35 47.60 14.31
N ASN A 416 8.14 47.10 14.06
CA ASN A 416 7.90 45.65 13.99
C ASN A 416 8.15 45.08 12.59
N GLN A 417 9.30 44.43 12.43
CA GLN A 417 9.77 43.94 11.13
C GLN A 417 9.01 42.69 10.62
N ASN A 418 8.24 41.94 11.44
CA ASN A 418 7.54 40.71 11.02
C ASN A 418 6.23 40.41 11.80
N PRO A 419 5.05 40.92 11.41
CA PRO A 419 3.78 40.73 12.14
C PRO A 419 3.24 39.29 12.15
N GLU A 420 3.72 38.42 11.25
CA GLU A 420 3.30 37.01 11.19
C GLU A 420 3.70 36.22 12.45
N LEU A 421 4.90 36.49 12.99
CA LEU A 421 5.49 35.72 14.09
C LEU A 421 4.86 36.05 15.45
N GLU A 422 4.22 37.21 15.58
CA GLU A 422 3.65 37.68 16.84
C GLU A 422 2.20 37.23 17.05
N TYR A 423 1.47 36.94 15.97
CA TYR A 423 0.06 36.58 16.08
C TYR A 423 -0.11 35.19 16.71
N ASN A 424 -0.79 35.14 17.86
CA ASN A 424 -1.23 33.89 18.49
C ASN A 424 -2.71 33.61 18.14
N PRO A 425 -3.02 32.54 17.37
CA PRO A 425 -4.40 32.23 16.99
C PRO A 425 -5.24 31.64 18.13
N ILE A 426 -4.62 31.11 19.19
CA ILE A 426 -5.30 30.35 20.25
C ILE A 426 -6.37 31.15 21.00
N PRO A 427 -6.12 32.39 21.47
CA PRO A 427 -7.13 33.13 22.23
C PRO A 427 -8.40 33.39 21.41
N VAL A 428 -8.25 33.76 20.13
CA VAL A 428 -9.39 34.01 19.23
C VAL A 428 -10.11 32.69 18.90
N PHE A 429 -9.36 31.60 18.70
CA PHE A 429 -9.92 30.28 18.46
C PHE A 429 -10.79 29.82 19.63
N ASP A 430 -10.29 29.92 20.87
CA ASP A 430 -11.03 29.52 22.08
C ASP A 430 -12.25 30.42 22.34
N GLN A 431 -12.15 31.73 22.07
CA GLN A 431 -13.25 32.66 22.36
C GLN A 431 -14.32 32.71 21.27
N LYS A 432 -13.96 32.50 19.99
CA LYS A 432 -14.86 32.75 18.86
C LYS A 432 -15.16 31.53 18.00
N VAL A 433 -14.31 30.51 18.01
CA VAL A 433 -14.48 29.34 17.15
C VAL A 433 -15.02 28.15 17.93
N ILE A 434 -14.35 27.76 19.03
CA ILE A 434 -14.74 26.61 19.85
C ILE A 434 -16.19 26.69 20.35
N PRO A 435 -16.72 27.84 20.85
CA PRO A 435 -18.10 27.90 21.32
C PRO A 435 -19.12 27.62 20.22
N ILE A 436 -18.87 28.08 18.99
CA ILE A 436 -19.75 27.81 17.83
C ILE A 436 -19.70 26.34 17.45
N LEU A 437 -18.51 25.73 17.46
CA LEU A 437 -18.34 24.31 17.12
C LEU A 437 -18.88 23.36 18.21
N LYS A 438 -19.00 23.83 19.45
CA LYS A 438 -19.65 23.09 20.55
C LYS A 438 -21.17 23.21 20.54
N GLY A 439 -21.71 24.30 20.00
CA GLY A 439 -23.15 24.53 19.89
C GLY A 439 -23.81 23.63 18.86
N ASP A 440 -25.15 23.57 18.91
CA ASP A 440 -25.96 22.71 18.04
C ASP A 440 -26.41 23.41 16.74
N ASP A 441 -26.06 24.68 16.53
CA ASP A 441 -26.42 25.46 15.34
C ASP A 441 -25.43 25.23 14.19
N ASP A 442 -25.79 24.31 13.28
CA ASP A 442 -25.00 24.02 12.09
C ASP A 442 -24.95 25.17 11.07
N GLU A 443 -25.91 26.11 11.07
CA GLU A 443 -25.85 27.27 10.17
C GLU A 443 -24.86 28.31 10.69
N ALA A 444 -24.77 28.52 12.01
CA ALA A 444 -23.70 29.30 12.61
C ALA A 444 -22.31 28.72 12.27
N LYS A 445 -22.17 27.38 12.26
CA LYS A 445 -20.93 26.70 11.84
C LYS A 445 -20.64 26.91 10.35
N ARG A 446 -21.63 26.81 9.46
CA ARG A 446 -21.47 27.13 8.03
C ARG A 446 -21.02 28.57 7.82
N ASN A 447 -21.59 29.52 8.55
CA ASN A 447 -21.19 30.93 8.49
C ASN A 447 -19.75 31.16 8.99
N LEU A 448 -19.35 30.46 10.04
CA LEU A 448 -17.95 30.44 10.50
C LEU A 448 -17.01 29.95 9.38
N PHE A 449 -17.35 28.86 8.68
CA PHE A 449 -16.53 28.31 7.59
C PHE A 449 -16.41 29.29 6.43
N ARG A 450 -17.52 29.93 6.01
CA ARG A 450 -17.51 31.01 5.01
C ARG A 450 -16.60 32.19 5.45
N GLY A 451 -16.65 32.56 6.73
CA GLY A 451 -15.80 33.60 7.30
C GLY A 451 -14.31 33.27 7.24
N MET A 452 -13.94 32.01 7.51
CA MET A 452 -12.56 31.52 7.39
C MET A 452 -12.06 31.61 5.94
N LEU A 453 -12.88 31.17 4.97
CA LEU A 453 -12.54 31.23 3.54
C LEU A 453 -12.24 32.66 3.08
N LYS A 454 -13.12 33.61 3.42
CA LYS A 454 -12.91 35.03 3.15
C LYS A 454 -11.65 35.57 3.80
N GLY A 455 -11.33 35.11 5.00
CA GLY A 455 -10.08 35.46 5.69
C GLY A 455 -8.84 34.98 4.93
N PHE A 456 -8.81 33.72 4.52
CA PHE A 456 -7.68 33.15 3.78
C PHE A 456 -7.46 33.81 2.42
N GLU A 457 -8.54 34.20 1.74
CA GLU A 457 -8.48 34.97 0.49
C GLU A 457 -7.97 36.40 0.74
N LYS A 458 -8.54 37.11 1.73
CA LYS A 458 -8.16 38.48 2.08
C LYS A 458 -6.67 38.63 2.42
N TYR A 459 -6.07 37.61 3.05
CA TYR A 459 -4.68 37.62 3.47
C TYR A 459 -3.73 36.86 2.52
N ASP A 460 -4.21 36.51 1.33
CA ASP A 460 -3.44 35.93 0.24
C ASP A 460 -2.56 34.74 0.67
N ILE A 461 -3.17 33.81 1.43
CA ILE A 461 -2.47 32.65 2.00
C ILE A 461 -1.85 31.76 0.89
N GLN A 462 -2.50 31.65 -0.27
CA GLN A 462 -1.98 30.87 -1.40
C GLN A 462 -0.65 31.42 -1.92
N ASN A 463 -0.46 32.74 -1.94
CA ASN A 463 0.80 33.35 -2.33
C ASN A 463 1.91 33.06 -1.32
N LYS A 464 1.62 33.13 -0.01
CA LYS A 464 2.58 32.73 1.05
C LYS A 464 3.04 31.28 0.87
N ILE A 465 2.11 30.36 0.61
CA ILE A 465 2.40 28.95 0.30
C ILE A 465 3.28 28.84 -0.94
N THR A 466 3.03 29.64 -1.98
CA THR A 466 3.79 29.64 -3.24
C THR A 466 5.24 30.10 -3.02
N ILE A 467 5.45 31.20 -2.28
CA ILE A 467 6.78 31.72 -1.93
C ILE A 467 7.58 30.69 -1.12
N LEU A 468 6.94 30.08 -0.11
CA LEU A 468 7.58 29.04 0.70
C LEU A 468 7.94 27.79 -0.14
N LYS A 469 7.01 27.33 -1.00
CA LYS A 469 7.22 26.20 -1.92
C LYS A 469 8.43 26.42 -2.83
N GLN A 470 8.54 27.61 -3.42
CA GLN A 470 9.65 27.94 -4.32
C GLN A 470 11.00 27.93 -3.59
N SER A 471 11.07 28.57 -2.43
CA SER A 471 12.31 28.68 -1.64
C SER A 471 12.78 27.31 -1.13
N LEU A 472 11.88 26.49 -0.60
CA LEU A 472 12.19 25.13 -0.18
C LEU A 472 12.58 24.22 -1.36
N THR A 473 11.94 24.39 -2.53
CA THR A 473 12.30 23.66 -3.75
C THR A 473 13.73 24.01 -4.20
N ASN A 474 14.11 25.28 -4.11
CA ASN A 474 15.46 25.73 -4.42
C ASN A 474 16.49 25.18 -3.42
N LEU A 475 16.16 25.17 -2.12
CA LEU A 475 17.01 24.64 -1.07
C LEU A 475 17.35 23.15 -1.30
N ILE A 476 16.34 22.30 -1.51
CA ILE A 476 16.57 20.85 -1.71
C ILE A 476 17.32 20.54 -3.02
N LYS A 477 17.27 21.44 -4.01
CA LYS A 477 18.02 21.32 -5.28
C LYS A 477 19.42 21.97 -5.22
N SER A 478 19.78 22.61 -4.11
CA SER A 478 21.11 23.21 -3.94
C SER A 478 22.16 22.13 -3.64
N LYS A 479 23.36 22.25 -4.22
CA LYS A 479 24.50 21.33 -3.95
C LYS A 479 25.21 21.60 -2.61
N ARG A 480 24.62 22.40 -1.72
CA ARG A 480 25.21 22.77 -0.43
C ARG A 480 24.96 21.66 0.58
N ASN A 481 26.00 21.00 1.08
CA ASN A 481 25.87 19.98 2.13
C ASN A 481 25.24 20.55 3.41
N PHE A 482 24.31 19.82 3.99
CA PHE A 482 23.72 20.14 5.29
C PHE A 482 24.41 19.33 6.40
N PRO A 483 24.73 19.94 7.55
CA PRO A 483 25.33 19.23 8.67
C PRO A 483 24.32 18.24 9.26
N THR A 484 24.79 17.11 9.81
CA THR A 484 23.92 16.20 10.57
C THR A 484 23.36 16.91 11.79
N ARG A 485 22.06 16.69 12.07
CA ARG A 485 21.38 17.29 13.21
C ARG A 485 20.73 16.20 14.07
N GLU A 486 20.93 16.30 15.38
CA GLU A 486 20.33 15.42 16.37
C GLU A 486 19.36 16.21 17.27
N TYR A 487 18.22 15.59 17.56
CA TYR A 487 17.17 16.13 18.40
C TYR A 487 16.87 15.11 19.52
N PRO A 488 17.44 15.29 20.71
CA PRO A 488 17.14 14.44 21.86
C PRO A 488 15.72 14.72 22.36
N LEU A 489 14.98 13.65 22.67
CA LEU A 489 13.56 13.66 23.03
C LEU A 489 13.27 12.64 24.13
N HIS A 490 12.08 12.73 24.70
CA HIS A 490 11.55 11.81 25.70
C HIS A 490 10.12 11.44 25.36
N LEU A 491 9.86 10.13 25.31
CA LEU A 491 8.54 9.53 25.19
C LEU A 491 7.97 9.32 26.59
N SER A 492 7.01 10.13 27.01
CA SER A 492 6.54 10.18 28.40
C SER A 492 5.07 9.82 28.52
N VAL A 493 4.75 8.93 29.46
CA VAL A 493 3.37 8.60 29.86
C VAL A 493 2.93 9.55 30.96
N GLY A 494 1.79 10.20 30.81
CA GLY A 494 1.25 11.13 31.80
C GLY A 494 0.52 10.43 32.95
N LYS A 495 0.60 10.97 34.18
CA LYS A 495 -0.15 10.47 35.36
C LYS A 495 -1.67 10.62 35.21
N SER A 496 -2.15 11.43 34.27
CA SER A 496 -3.58 11.62 34.01
C SER A 496 -4.30 10.35 33.53
N ILE A 497 -3.56 9.30 33.13
CA ILE A 497 -4.10 7.97 32.84
C ILE A 497 -4.54 7.22 34.12
N LEU A 498 -4.06 7.66 35.29
CA LEU A 498 -4.33 7.01 36.57
C LEU A 498 -5.64 7.50 37.19
N GLU A 499 -6.27 6.61 37.94
CA GLU A 499 -7.45 6.87 38.77
C GLU A 499 -7.06 7.55 40.07
N LYS A 500 -7.87 8.50 40.51
CA LYS A 500 -7.66 9.25 41.77
C LYS A 500 -8.58 8.78 42.89
N ASP A 501 -9.71 8.18 42.54
CA ASP A 501 -10.66 7.66 43.51
C ASP A 501 -10.17 6.33 44.07
N ILE A 502 -9.93 6.29 45.39
CA ILE A 502 -9.42 5.11 46.08
C ILE A 502 -10.44 3.97 46.10
N GLU A 503 -11.74 4.26 46.20
CA GLU A 503 -12.77 3.24 46.17
C GLU A 503 -12.84 2.57 44.80
N GLU A 504 -12.70 3.35 43.73
CA GLU A 504 -12.67 2.83 42.37
C GLU A 504 -11.43 1.98 42.10
N ILE A 505 -10.27 2.37 42.66
CA ILE A 505 -9.03 1.58 42.58
C ILE A 505 -9.24 0.21 43.24
N PHE A 506 -9.81 0.18 44.45
CA PHE A 506 -10.09 -1.07 45.17
C PHE A 506 -11.14 -1.92 44.44
N ASN A 507 -12.23 -1.32 43.98
CA ASN A 507 -13.31 -2.04 43.29
C ASN A 507 -12.86 -2.65 41.96
N GLN A 508 -12.01 -1.94 41.20
CA GLN A 508 -11.54 -2.40 39.90
C GLN A 508 -10.20 -3.15 39.95
N ASN A 509 -9.58 -3.23 41.14
CA ASN A 509 -8.24 -3.76 41.37
C ASN A 509 -7.19 -3.19 40.40
N THR A 510 -7.21 -1.87 40.16
CA THR A 510 -6.30 -1.22 39.22
C THR A 510 -6.07 0.26 39.53
N PHE A 511 -4.90 0.78 39.17
CA PHE A 511 -4.60 2.22 39.22
C PHE A 511 -5.00 2.97 37.94
N PHE A 512 -5.43 2.27 36.90
CA PHE A 512 -5.67 2.87 35.59
C PHE A 512 -7.15 3.15 35.35
N LYS A 513 -7.44 4.28 34.70
CA LYS A 513 -8.80 4.59 34.26
C LYS A 513 -9.32 3.56 33.26
N SER A 514 -10.64 3.34 33.29
CA SER A 514 -11.35 2.40 32.41
C SER A 514 -11.10 2.62 30.90
N VAL A 515 -10.72 3.84 30.49
CA VAL A 515 -10.31 4.15 29.11
C VAL A 515 -9.18 3.27 28.59
N LEU A 516 -8.30 2.76 29.46
CA LEU A 516 -7.21 1.85 29.10
C LEU A 516 -7.70 0.54 28.48
N ARG A 517 -8.89 0.09 28.91
CA ARG A 517 -9.56 -1.13 28.44
C ARG A 517 -10.42 -0.89 27.19
N GLY A 518 -10.45 0.36 26.70
CA GLY A 518 -11.22 0.80 25.55
C GLY A 518 -10.42 0.81 24.24
N ASN A 519 -10.58 1.87 23.43
CA ASN A 519 -9.93 1.99 22.13
C ASN A 519 -8.46 2.44 22.29
N PRO A 520 -7.46 1.67 21.80
CA PRO A 520 -6.04 2.02 21.88
C PRO A 520 -5.69 3.43 21.40
N LYS A 521 -6.40 3.92 20.37
CA LYS A 521 -6.14 5.25 19.78
C LYS A 521 -6.56 6.40 20.69
N GLN A 522 -7.52 6.19 21.60
CA GLN A 522 -7.91 7.21 22.58
C GLN A 522 -6.84 7.38 23.67
N LEU A 523 -5.95 6.41 23.83
CA LEU A 523 -4.92 6.42 24.86
C LEU A 523 -3.67 7.19 24.44
N LEU A 524 -3.53 7.45 23.14
CA LEU A 524 -2.47 8.28 22.59
C LEU A 524 -2.43 9.68 23.22
N LYS A 525 -3.54 10.24 23.70
CA LYS A 525 -3.53 11.54 24.38
C LYS A 525 -2.77 11.58 25.71
N TYR A 526 -2.56 10.42 26.35
CA TYR A 526 -1.79 10.31 27.60
C TYR A 526 -0.28 10.14 27.35
N ILE A 527 0.12 10.01 26.09
CA ILE A 527 1.52 9.84 25.69
C ILE A 527 2.00 11.15 25.07
N SER A 528 3.07 11.72 25.61
CA SER A 528 3.67 12.97 25.11
C SER A 528 5.08 12.73 24.59
N ILE A 529 5.49 13.54 23.61
CA ILE A 529 6.86 13.59 23.11
C ILE A 529 7.35 15.02 23.29
N GLY A 530 8.52 15.19 23.88
CA GLY A 530 9.12 16.49 24.07
C GLY A 530 10.53 16.39 24.64
N GLU A 531 11.06 17.51 25.12
CA GLU A 531 12.33 17.56 25.83
C GLU A 531 12.24 16.84 27.19
N ALA A 532 13.39 16.52 27.77
CA ALA A 532 13.50 15.96 29.11
C ALA A 532 12.87 16.94 30.12
N SER A 533 11.62 16.68 30.49
CA SER A 533 10.88 17.57 31.38
C SER A 533 10.75 16.93 32.76
N THR A 534 11.12 17.65 33.81
CA THR A 534 10.80 17.33 35.20
C THR A 534 9.33 17.60 35.54
N LYS A 535 8.44 17.61 34.54
CA LYS A 535 7.02 17.92 34.72
C LYS A 535 6.41 16.97 35.75
N ILE A 536 5.79 17.55 36.77
CA ILE A 536 5.10 16.90 37.91
C ILE A 536 4.12 15.80 37.44
N ASN A 537 3.59 15.91 36.22
CA ASN A 537 2.57 15.04 35.64
C ASN A 537 3.12 13.83 34.83
N THR A 538 4.39 13.46 34.94
CA THR A 538 4.97 12.31 34.23
C THR A 538 4.96 11.05 35.11
N LEU A 539 4.48 9.93 34.58
CA LEU A 539 4.46 8.62 35.23
C LEU A 539 5.76 7.84 34.95
N CYS A 540 6.08 7.63 33.67
CA CYS A 540 7.33 7.02 33.20
C CYS A 540 7.78 7.66 31.88
N SER A 541 9.05 7.51 31.50
CA SER A 541 9.62 8.19 30.34
C SER A 541 10.78 7.42 29.71
N LEU A 542 10.67 7.11 28.42
CA LEU A 542 11.74 6.48 27.63
C LEU A 542 12.52 7.55 26.84
N PRO A 543 13.86 7.57 26.91
CA PRO A 543 14.66 8.43 26.04
C PRO A 543 14.48 8.05 24.57
N ALA A 544 14.39 9.05 23.71
CA ALA A 544 14.32 8.91 22.27
C ALA A 544 15.22 9.93 21.59
N LYS A 545 15.60 9.69 20.34
CA LYS A 545 16.37 10.66 19.56
C LYS A 545 16.00 10.59 18.08
N ILE A 546 15.88 11.77 17.48
CA ILE A 546 15.70 11.94 16.03
C ILE A 546 17.00 12.46 15.44
N THR A 547 17.55 11.75 14.45
CA THR A 547 18.75 12.16 13.72
C THR A 547 18.41 12.34 12.24
N ILE A 548 18.83 13.46 11.66
CA ILE A 548 18.65 13.78 10.24
C ILE A 548 20.02 13.94 9.58
N ASN A 549 20.26 13.19 8.50
CA ASN A 549 21.50 13.24 7.72
C ASN A 549 21.23 13.66 6.28
N ASP A 550 22.14 14.44 5.69
CA ASP A 550 22.18 14.76 4.26
C ASP A 550 23.22 13.88 3.54
N ILE A 551 22.75 13.11 2.57
CA ILE A 551 23.54 12.10 1.84
C ILE A 551 23.51 12.44 0.35
N HIS A 552 24.68 12.59 -0.25
CA HIS A 552 24.82 12.89 -1.67
C HIS A 552 25.32 11.66 -2.44
N TYR A 553 24.71 11.41 -3.60
CA TYR A 553 25.14 10.37 -4.51
C TYR A 553 25.80 10.99 -5.74
N ALA A 554 27.01 10.53 -6.07
CA ALA A 554 27.74 10.93 -7.26
C ALA A 554 27.82 9.80 -8.28
N SER A 555 27.93 10.16 -9.55
CA SER A 555 28.22 9.18 -10.61
C SER A 555 29.66 8.67 -10.51
N SER A 556 29.84 7.36 -10.63
CA SER A 556 31.13 6.74 -10.90
C SER A 556 31.36 6.57 -12.40
N ASP A 557 32.57 6.14 -12.78
CA ASP A 557 32.94 5.88 -14.17
C ASP A 557 32.46 4.49 -14.67
N GLU A 558 31.92 3.66 -13.77
CA GLU A 558 31.36 2.35 -14.11
C GLU A 558 29.98 2.49 -14.77
N CYS A 559 29.94 2.31 -16.09
CA CYS A 559 28.73 2.36 -16.92
C CYS A 559 28.66 1.11 -17.79
N GLN A 560 27.51 0.45 -17.81
CA GLN A 560 27.25 -0.74 -18.61
C GLN A 560 26.16 -0.45 -19.64
N SER A 561 26.26 -1.08 -20.82
CA SER A 561 25.27 -0.92 -21.88
C SER A 561 24.81 -2.24 -22.48
N PHE A 562 23.53 -2.32 -22.81
CA PHE A 562 22.90 -3.53 -23.34
C PHE A 562 21.73 -3.21 -24.25
N ASN A 563 21.30 -4.22 -25.00
CA ASN A 563 20.15 -4.15 -25.90
C ASN A 563 19.01 -5.00 -25.35
N MET A 564 17.77 -4.65 -25.73
CA MET A 564 16.57 -5.38 -25.37
C MET A 564 15.67 -5.57 -26.59
N GLU A 565 15.14 -6.78 -26.76
CA GLU A 565 14.15 -7.07 -27.79
C GLU A 565 13.02 -7.97 -27.27
N TYR A 566 11.86 -7.90 -27.93
CA TYR A 566 10.73 -8.77 -27.67
C TYR A 566 10.91 -10.13 -28.34
N ASP A 567 10.66 -11.22 -27.62
CA ASP A 567 10.64 -12.57 -28.18
C ASP A 567 9.19 -13.04 -28.35
N ILE A 568 8.61 -12.64 -29.49
CA ILE A 568 7.19 -12.87 -29.83
C ILE A 568 6.97 -13.99 -30.85
N THR A 569 8.03 -14.68 -31.27
CA THR A 569 7.95 -15.79 -32.23
C THR A 569 7.15 -16.96 -31.65
N ASN A 570 6.26 -17.53 -32.46
CA ASN A 570 5.38 -18.66 -32.09
C ASN A 570 4.44 -18.38 -30.90
N ILE A 571 4.15 -17.11 -30.60
CA ILE A 571 3.14 -16.75 -29.60
C ILE A 571 1.81 -16.52 -30.32
N ARG A 572 0.79 -17.32 -30.01
CA ARG A 572 -0.59 -17.06 -30.43
C ARG A 572 -1.31 -16.21 -29.39
N ALA A 573 -2.13 -15.28 -29.86
CA ALA A 573 -2.88 -14.33 -29.06
C ALA A 573 -4.39 -14.50 -29.22
N LEU A 574 -5.12 -14.30 -28.13
CA LEU A 574 -6.58 -14.30 -28.05
C LEU A 574 -7.04 -13.08 -27.24
N PRO A 575 -7.30 -11.93 -27.88
CA PRO A 575 -7.66 -10.72 -27.17
C PRO A 575 -9.06 -10.77 -26.57
N VAL A 576 -9.19 -10.24 -25.35
CA VAL A 576 -10.44 -10.11 -24.60
C VAL A 576 -10.75 -8.62 -24.42
N LEU A 577 -12.00 -8.23 -24.67
CA LEU A 577 -12.46 -6.84 -24.55
C LEU A 577 -13.66 -6.72 -23.60
N PHE A 578 -13.51 -5.92 -22.56
CA PHE A 578 -14.62 -5.42 -21.74
C PHE A 578 -15.08 -4.07 -22.27
N LEU A 579 -16.38 -3.90 -22.48
CA LEU A 579 -16.92 -2.66 -23.04
C LEU A 579 -18.36 -2.37 -22.59
N PRO A 580 -18.72 -1.10 -22.33
CA PRO A 580 -20.09 -0.70 -22.03
C PRO A 580 -20.87 -0.59 -23.34
N PHE A 581 -21.27 -1.73 -23.90
CA PHE A 581 -21.76 -1.80 -25.28
C PHE A 581 -23.07 -1.04 -25.54
N GLN A 582 -23.79 -0.64 -24.49
CA GLN A 582 -25.01 0.18 -24.60
C GLN A 582 -24.69 1.65 -24.93
N ASP A 583 -23.48 2.13 -24.68
CA ASP A 583 -23.08 3.51 -25.01
C ASP A 583 -22.72 3.67 -26.49
N LYS A 584 -23.30 4.70 -27.12
CA LYS A 584 -23.12 4.99 -28.55
C LYS A 584 -21.65 5.30 -28.89
N LYS A 585 -20.96 6.07 -28.06
CA LYS A 585 -19.56 6.43 -28.31
C LYS A 585 -18.66 5.20 -28.24
N CYS A 586 -18.91 4.30 -27.30
CA CYS A 586 -18.22 3.02 -27.22
C CYS A 586 -18.49 2.15 -28.46
N GLN A 587 -19.74 2.08 -28.93
CA GLN A 587 -20.08 1.37 -30.16
C GLN A 587 -19.33 1.94 -31.38
N ASP A 588 -19.26 3.26 -31.50
CA ASP A 588 -18.53 3.94 -32.59
C ASP A 588 -17.04 3.59 -32.55
N VAL A 589 -16.41 3.69 -31.37
CA VAL A 589 -15.00 3.34 -31.16
C VAL A 589 -14.73 1.87 -31.50
N TYR A 590 -15.60 0.97 -31.04
CA TYR A 590 -15.50 -0.45 -31.34
C TYR A 590 -15.63 -0.72 -32.84
N ASN A 591 -16.64 -0.15 -33.50
CA ASN A 591 -16.91 -0.35 -34.92
C ASN A 591 -15.76 0.16 -35.80
N GLN A 592 -15.17 1.31 -35.45
CA GLN A 592 -14.08 1.92 -36.19
C GLN A 592 -12.74 1.20 -35.98
N SER A 593 -12.41 0.83 -34.75
CA SER A 593 -11.03 0.44 -34.39
C SER A 593 -10.85 -1.04 -34.02
N LEU A 594 -11.89 -1.75 -33.60
CA LEU A 594 -11.75 -3.07 -32.96
C LEU A 594 -12.52 -4.17 -33.70
N LYS A 595 -13.60 -3.84 -34.41
CA LYS A 595 -14.49 -4.80 -35.09
C LYS A 595 -13.76 -5.72 -36.08
N HIS A 596 -12.67 -5.27 -36.69
CA HIS A 596 -11.89 -6.05 -37.66
C HIS A 596 -10.93 -7.07 -37.00
N ARG A 597 -10.76 -7.05 -35.67
CA ARG A 597 -9.92 -7.98 -34.93
C ARG A 597 -10.72 -9.20 -34.50
N LYS A 598 -9.99 -10.32 -34.28
CA LYS A 598 -10.55 -11.51 -33.65
C LYS A 598 -10.62 -11.29 -32.14
N LEU A 599 -11.80 -11.37 -31.53
CA LEU A 599 -12.03 -10.90 -30.16
C LEU A 599 -13.03 -11.77 -29.38
N ILE A 600 -12.81 -11.88 -28.07
CA ILE A 600 -13.85 -12.24 -27.10
C ILE A 600 -14.37 -10.94 -26.47
N LEU A 601 -15.69 -10.77 -26.44
CA LEU A 601 -16.35 -9.55 -26.00
C LEU A 601 -17.19 -9.83 -24.75
N PHE A 602 -16.94 -9.07 -23.68
CA PHE A 602 -17.74 -9.04 -22.46
C PHE A 602 -18.38 -7.66 -22.29
N PRO A 603 -19.66 -7.50 -22.70
CA PRO A 603 -20.41 -6.31 -22.37
C PRO A 603 -20.55 -6.16 -20.86
N TYR A 604 -20.52 -4.93 -20.36
CA TYR A 604 -20.89 -4.61 -18.98
C TYR A 604 -21.85 -3.40 -18.95
N ARG A 605 -22.55 -3.20 -17.84
CA ARG A 605 -23.54 -2.13 -17.68
C ARG A 605 -22.91 -0.78 -17.32
N LEU A 606 -23.65 0.31 -17.49
CA LEU A 606 -23.27 1.62 -16.95
C LEU A 606 -23.95 1.87 -15.59
N GLU A 607 -23.62 3.02 -14.99
CA GLU A 607 -24.12 3.49 -13.68
C GLU A 607 -25.54 4.08 -13.74
N ASP A 608 -26.27 3.85 -14.83
CA ASP A 608 -27.56 4.47 -15.16
C ASP A 608 -28.68 4.23 -14.13
N ASN A 609 -28.73 3.04 -13.53
CA ASN A 609 -29.58 2.71 -12.38
C ASN A 609 -28.72 2.34 -11.18
N GLN A 610 -28.73 3.18 -10.13
CA GLN A 610 -28.01 2.88 -8.89
C GLN A 610 -28.50 1.55 -8.29
N LEU A 611 -27.61 0.55 -8.31
CA LEU A 611 -27.81 -0.69 -7.58
C LEU A 611 -27.63 -0.40 -6.09
N ASP A 612 -28.53 -0.91 -5.25
CA ASP A 612 -28.26 -0.93 -3.82
C ASP A 612 -27.06 -1.83 -3.48
N SER A 613 -26.59 -1.78 -2.23
CA SER A 613 -25.40 -2.53 -1.80
C SER A 613 -25.55 -4.06 -1.97
N GLN A 614 -26.77 -4.58 -1.86
CA GLN A 614 -27.06 -6.00 -2.01
C GLN A 614 -27.04 -6.40 -3.48
N GLN A 615 -27.78 -5.68 -4.31
CA GLN A 615 -27.84 -5.90 -5.76
C GLN A 615 -26.45 -5.78 -6.39
N LEU A 616 -25.66 -4.80 -5.96
CA LEU A 616 -24.30 -4.60 -6.42
C LEU A 616 -23.38 -5.78 -6.08
N PHE A 617 -23.45 -6.31 -4.86
CA PHE A 617 -22.70 -7.50 -4.48
C PHE A 617 -23.08 -8.70 -5.36
N ILE A 618 -24.38 -8.96 -5.52
CA ILE A 618 -24.89 -10.07 -6.32
C ILE A 618 -24.44 -9.95 -7.78
N TYR A 619 -24.52 -8.75 -8.36
CA TYR A 619 -24.03 -8.47 -9.70
C TYR A 619 -22.55 -8.76 -9.82
N ASN A 620 -21.72 -8.18 -8.94
CA ASN A 620 -20.26 -8.34 -8.96
C ASN A 620 -19.84 -9.81 -8.78
N PHE A 621 -20.51 -10.53 -7.88
CA PHE A 621 -20.28 -11.95 -7.63
C PHE A 621 -20.60 -12.79 -8.87
N SER A 622 -21.83 -12.65 -9.39
CA SER A 622 -22.32 -13.43 -10.53
C SER A 622 -21.49 -13.15 -11.79
N PHE A 623 -21.18 -11.87 -12.04
CA PHE A 623 -20.36 -11.47 -13.17
C PHE A 623 -18.94 -12.02 -13.08
N SER A 624 -18.30 -11.94 -11.89
CA SER A 624 -16.95 -12.49 -11.69
C SER A 624 -16.88 -14.00 -11.92
N LEU A 625 -17.82 -14.74 -11.34
CA LEU A 625 -17.90 -16.20 -11.44
C LEU A 625 -18.11 -16.64 -12.89
N LEU A 626 -19.13 -16.10 -13.55
CA LEU A 626 -19.49 -16.52 -14.90
C LEU A 626 -18.43 -16.13 -15.93
N VAL A 627 -17.77 -14.98 -15.78
CA VAL A 627 -16.69 -14.57 -16.69
C VAL A 627 -15.53 -15.54 -16.57
N TYR A 628 -15.13 -15.89 -15.34
CA TYR A 628 -14.03 -16.82 -15.11
C TYR A 628 -14.34 -18.22 -15.65
N ILE A 629 -15.52 -18.78 -15.32
CA ILE A 629 -15.91 -20.11 -15.81
C ILE A 629 -16.05 -20.11 -17.34
N SER A 630 -16.68 -19.10 -17.93
CA SER A 630 -16.82 -19.00 -19.40
C SER A 630 -15.46 -18.95 -20.10
N LEU A 631 -14.48 -18.23 -19.54
CA LEU A 631 -13.11 -18.25 -20.05
C LEU A 631 -12.46 -19.61 -19.86
N LYS A 632 -12.65 -20.29 -18.73
CA LYS A 632 -12.10 -21.63 -18.49
C LYS A 632 -12.68 -22.68 -19.43
N VAL A 633 -13.98 -22.64 -19.69
CA VAL A 633 -14.68 -23.47 -20.67
C VAL A 633 -14.17 -23.21 -22.09
N PHE A 634 -13.89 -21.95 -22.42
CA PHE A 634 -13.46 -21.57 -23.76
C PHE A 634 -11.95 -21.74 -24.01
N LEU A 635 -11.11 -21.76 -22.99
CA LEU A 635 -9.66 -21.75 -23.17
C LEU A 635 -9.09 -23.16 -23.22
N PRO A 636 -8.22 -23.46 -24.21
CA PRO A 636 -7.68 -24.80 -24.38
C PRO A 636 -6.60 -25.08 -23.33
N GLU A 637 -6.46 -26.32 -22.86
CA GLU A 637 -5.37 -26.68 -21.94
C GLU A 637 -3.97 -26.46 -22.56
N LYS A 638 -3.85 -26.65 -23.88
CA LYS A 638 -2.63 -26.43 -24.68
C LYS A 638 -2.99 -26.04 -26.13
N PRO A 639 -2.15 -25.25 -26.83
CA PRO A 639 -0.91 -24.61 -26.40
C PRO A 639 -1.15 -23.33 -25.57
N LYS A 640 -0.11 -22.87 -24.83
CA LYS A 640 -0.20 -21.64 -24.03
C LYS A 640 -0.43 -20.40 -24.91
N LEU A 641 -1.56 -19.73 -24.75
CA LEU A 641 -1.91 -18.49 -25.44
C LEU A 641 -1.41 -17.25 -24.67
N PHE A 642 -1.32 -16.13 -25.40
CA PHE A 642 -1.30 -14.79 -24.82
C PHE A 642 -2.69 -14.16 -24.89
N ILE A 643 -3.25 -13.78 -23.75
CA ILE A 643 -4.63 -13.29 -23.59
C ILE A 643 -4.56 -11.85 -23.10
N PRO A 644 -4.40 -10.85 -24.00
CA PRO A 644 -4.44 -9.45 -23.62
C PRO A 644 -5.88 -9.04 -23.29
N ILE A 645 -6.10 -8.55 -22.06
CA ILE A 645 -7.40 -8.06 -21.61
C ILE A 645 -7.42 -6.53 -21.71
N LEU A 646 -8.27 -6.00 -22.58
CA LEU A 646 -8.49 -4.57 -22.72
C LEU A 646 -9.87 -4.20 -22.18
N ARG A 647 -9.97 -3.08 -21.45
CA ARG A 647 -11.26 -2.51 -21.01
C ARG A 647 -11.43 -1.10 -21.56
N LEU A 648 -12.54 -0.85 -22.24
CA LEU A 648 -12.95 0.50 -22.61
C LEU A 648 -13.79 1.05 -21.47
N HIS A 649 -13.57 2.31 -21.08
CA HIS A 649 -14.34 2.96 -20.03
C HIS A 649 -14.64 4.41 -20.39
N LEU A 650 -15.73 4.92 -19.83
CA LEU A 650 -16.22 6.28 -20.03
C LEU A 650 -15.78 7.25 -18.93
N HIS A 651 -15.27 6.73 -17.80
CA HIS A 651 -14.90 7.52 -16.65
C HIS A 651 -13.44 7.29 -16.24
N ASN A 652 -12.79 8.31 -15.71
CA ASN A 652 -11.39 8.25 -15.29
C ASN A 652 -11.32 7.88 -13.79
N LYS A 653 -10.11 7.80 -13.24
CA LYS A 653 -9.91 7.47 -11.81
C LYS A 653 -10.47 8.52 -10.83
N GLU A 654 -10.83 9.71 -11.31
CA GLU A 654 -11.36 10.83 -10.53
C GLU A 654 -12.89 10.73 -10.39
N ASP A 655 -13.53 10.03 -11.31
CA ASP A 655 -14.98 9.82 -11.32
C ASP A 655 -15.37 8.71 -10.31
N ASN A 656 -16.47 8.90 -9.58
CA ASN A 656 -16.96 7.90 -8.62
C ASN A 656 -17.84 6.84 -9.30
N THR A 657 -17.23 5.92 -10.05
CA THR A 657 -17.96 4.85 -10.77
C THR A 657 -17.68 3.45 -10.22
N THR A 658 -18.67 2.88 -9.56
CA THR A 658 -18.57 1.60 -8.85
C THR A 658 -18.39 0.39 -9.78
N ILE A 659 -19.14 0.32 -10.88
CA ILE A 659 -19.09 -0.74 -11.88
C ILE A 659 -17.77 -0.70 -12.64
N GLU A 660 -17.31 0.47 -13.10
CA GLU A 660 -16.03 0.53 -13.83
C GLU A 660 -14.83 0.24 -12.90
N LYS A 661 -14.88 0.67 -11.64
CA LYS A 661 -13.91 0.24 -10.60
C LYS A 661 -13.92 -1.29 -10.41
N PHE A 662 -15.11 -1.91 -10.39
CA PHE A 662 -15.24 -3.36 -10.35
C PHE A 662 -14.63 -4.04 -11.59
N ILE A 663 -14.90 -3.57 -12.81
CA ILE A 663 -14.31 -4.14 -14.03
C ILE A 663 -12.78 -4.00 -14.06
N VAL A 664 -12.24 -2.89 -13.55
CA VAL A 664 -10.78 -2.73 -13.35
C VAL A 664 -10.25 -3.83 -12.45
N SER A 665 -10.88 -4.04 -11.28
CA SER A 665 -10.53 -5.09 -10.33
C SER A 665 -10.61 -6.48 -10.96
N LEU A 666 -11.75 -6.84 -11.53
CA LEU A 666 -11.98 -8.14 -12.15
C LEU A 666 -10.96 -8.43 -13.25
N SER A 667 -10.66 -7.46 -14.11
CA SER A 667 -9.66 -7.65 -15.18
C SER A 667 -8.26 -7.96 -14.64
N LYS A 668 -7.90 -7.49 -13.44
CA LYS A 668 -6.63 -7.82 -12.78
C LYS A 668 -6.67 -9.21 -12.14
N VAL A 669 -7.77 -9.56 -11.48
CA VAL A 669 -7.99 -10.90 -10.91
C VAL A 669 -7.97 -11.97 -12.00
N LEU A 670 -8.68 -11.76 -13.11
CA LEU A 670 -8.69 -12.67 -14.26
C LEU A 670 -7.29 -12.81 -14.86
N SER A 671 -6.58 -11.70 -15.07
CA SER A 671 -5.21 -11.75 -15.56
C SER A 671 -4.30 -12.55 -14.63
N HIS A 672 -4.46 -12.43 -13.32
CA HIS A 672 -3.69 -13.23 -12.35
C HIS A 672 -4.02 -14.71 -12.46
N LEU A 673 -5.29 -15.09 -12.50
CA LEU A 673 -5.71 -16.50 -12.59
C LEU A 673 -5.31 -17.14 -13.94
N LEU A 674 -5.45 -16.41 -15.05
CA LEU A 674 -5.10 -16.90 -16.38
C LEU A 674 -3.59 -17.10 -16.56
N ASN A 675 -2.76 -16.34 -15.84
CA ASN A 675 -1.30 -16.49 -15.90
C ASN A 675 -0.80 -17.82 -15.28
N GLU A 676 -1.66 -18.61 -14.64
CA GLU A 676 -1.28 -19.93 -14.11
C GLU A 676 -0.99 -20.94 -15.24
N GLU A 677 -1.79 -20.87 -16.31
CA GLU A 677 -1.75 -21.79 -17.47
C GLU A 677 -1.35 -21.06 -18.76
N HIS A 678 -1.77 -19.81 -18.94
CA HIS A 678 -1.51 -18.98 -20.10
C HIS A 678 -0.61 -17.78 -19.77
N ARG A 679 -0.51 -16.80 -20.67
CA ARG A 679 0.04 -15.47 -20.38
C ARG A 679 -1.06 -14.44 -20.54
N SER A 680 -1.24 -13.57 -19.57
CA SER A 680 -2.25 -12.53 -19.61
C SER A 680 -1.78 -11.27 -18.90
N ASN A 681 -2.29 -10.14 -19.34
CA ASN A 681 -2.22 -8.87 -18.62
C ASN A 681 -3.45 -8.04 -18.95
N SER A 682 -3.76 -7.07 -18.11
CA SER A 682 -4.93 -6.21 -18.29
C SER A 682 -4.64 -4.73 -18.21
N GLN A 683 -5.25 -3.97 -19.13
CA GLN A 683 -5.16 -2.51 -19.20
C GLN A 683 -6.47 -1.87 -19.65
N GLY A 684 -6.65 -0.58 -19.35
CA GLY A 684 -7.87 0.16 -19.66
C GLY A 684 -7.62 1.45 -20.44
N ILE A 685 -8.60 1.84 -21.25
CA ILE A 685 -8.57 3.05 -22.08
C ILE A 685 -9.82 3.90 -21.83
N ASP A 686 -9.60 5.16 -21.47
CA ASP A 686 -10.64 6.18 -21.40
C ASP A 686 -10.97 6.62 -22.83
N ILE A 687 -12.14 6.23 -23.32
CA ILE A 687 -12.55 6.51 -24.70
C ILE A 687 -12.92 7.99 -24.93
N ARG A 688 -12.91 8.83 -23.89
CA ARG A 688 -13.03 10.28 -24.03
C ARG A 688 -11.74 10.94 -24.51
N ASN A 689 -10.57 10.34 -24.25
CA ASN A 689 -9.28 10.91 -24.65
C ASN A 689 -8.25 9.84 -25.07
N LEU A 690 -8.14 9.64 -26.39
CA LEU A 690 -7.32 8.59 -27.00
C LEU A 690 -5.88 9.02 -27.35
N LYS A 691 -5.58 10.31 -27.51
CA LYS A 691 -4.37 10.75 -28.24
C LYS A 691 -3.04 10.61 -27.49
N TYR A 692 -3.03 10.57 -26.15
CA TYR A 692 -1.77 10.64 -25.37
C TYR A 692 -1.45 9.41 -24.51
N LYS A 693 -2.39 8.46 -24.35
CA LYS A 693 -2.24 7.34 -23.39
C LYS A 693 -1.96 5.98 -24.03
N LEU A 694 -2.23 5.81 -25.33
CA LEU A 694 -2.15 4.51 -26.01
C LEU A 694 -0.77 3.85 -25.93
N PRO A 695 0.37 4.54 -26.17
CA PRO A 695 1.68 3.89 -26.08
C PRO A 695 1.96 3.28 -24.70
N ASN A 696 1.53 3.95 -23.64
CA ASN A 696 1.78 3.51 -22.25
C ASN A 696 0.87 2.34 -21.88
N VAL A 697 -0.41 2.42 -22.27
CA VAL A 697 -1.40 1.35 -22.10
C VAL A 697 -0.88 0.07 -22.75
N PHE A 698 -0.51 0.10 -24.03
CA PHE A 698 -0.06 -1.10 -24.73
C PHE A 698 1.32 -1.56 -24.26
N SER A 699 2.25 -0.65 -23.94
CA SER A 699 3.52 -1.04 -23.34
C SER A 699 3.33 -1.81 -22.04
N SER A 700 2.40 -1.36 -21.18
CA SER A 700 2.09 -2.07 -19.96
C SER A 700 1.38 -3.39 -20.23
N LEU A 701 0.40 -3.43 -21.14
CA LEU A 701 -0.32 -4.64 -21.54
C LEU A 701 0.65 -5.75 -22.01
N TYR A 702 1.62 -5.40 -22.84
CA TYR A 702 2.61 -6.31 -23.39
C TYR A 702 3.82 -6.58 -22.48
N SER A 703 3.87 -6.01 -21.26
CA SER A 703 5.01 -6.13 -20.35
C SER A 703 5.30 -7.57 -19.89
N VAL A 704 4.31 -8.46 -19.91
CA VAL A 704 4.43 -9.89 -19.55
C VAL A 704 5.04 -10.76 -20.66
N LEU A 705 5.20 -10.21 -21.86
CA LEU A 705 5.80 -10.95 -22.97
C LEU A 705 7.29 -11.20 -22.74
N PRO A 706 7.82 -12.35 -23.19
CA PRO A 706 9.23 -12.67 -23.07
C PRO A 706 10.13 -11.64 -23.76
N LYS A 707 11.29 -11.39 -23.17
CA LYS A 707 12.28 -10.45 -23.69
C LYS A 707 13.68 -11.07 -23.68
N LYS A 708 14.51 -10.66 -24.64
CA LYS A 708 15.92 -11.02 -24.71
C LYS A 708 16.76 -9.79 -24.45
N PHE A 709 17.88 -10.00 -23.78
CA PHE A 709 18.88 -8.99 -23.48
C PHE A 709 20.26 -9.48 -23.90
N THR A 710 21.05 -8.57 -24.45
CA THR A 710 22.43 -8.82 -24.87
C THR A 710 23.29 -7.65 -24.45
N PHE A 711 24.36 -7.90 -23.70
CA PHE A 711 25.32 -6.85 -23.32
C PHE A 711 26.19 -6.47 -24.52
N ASN A 712 26.50 -5.17 -24.63
CA ASN A 712 27.33 -4.67 -25.73
C ASN A 712 28.79 -5.06 -25.56
N HIS A 713 29.23 -5.33 -24.33
CA HIS A 713 30.57 -5.84 -24.01
C HIS A 713 30.47 -7.27 -23.48
N GLY A 714 31.08 -8.23 -24.17
CA GLY A 714 30.95 -9.67 -23.84
C GLY A 714 31.43 -10.05 -22.43
N LEU A 715 32.37 -9.29 -21.86
CA LEU A 715 32.86 -9.48 -20.47
C LEU A 715 31.80 -9.18 -19.40
N GLU A 716 30.73 -8.45 -19.76
CA GLU A 716 29.65 -8.09 -18.85
C GLU A 716 28.52 -9.13 -18.81
N SER A 717 28.55 -10.15 -19.68
CA SER A 717 27.54 -11.21 -19.69
C SER A 717 27.73 -12.18 -18.51
N PRO A 718 26.65 -12.69 -17.89
CA PRO A 718 26.75 -13.68 -16.82
C PRO A 718 27.53 -14.93 -17.24
N GLN A 719 28.46 -15.37 -16.40
CA GLN A 719 29.32 -16.53 -16.59
C GLN A 719 28.97 -17.68 -15.63
N GLU A 720 28.56 -17.37 -14.40
CA GLU A 720 28.26 -18.37 -13.36
C GLU A 720 26.75 -18.73 -13.28
N VAL A 721 25.87 -17.79 -13.66
CA VAL A 721 24.41 -17.93 -13.53
C VAL A 721 23.76 -18.25 -14.87
N ASN A 722 23.67 -19.54 -15.19
CA ASN A 722 22.97 -20.02 -16.38
C ASN A 722 21.44 -19.92 -16.27
N ASN A 723 20.87 -20.33 -15.13
CA ASN A 723 19.43 -20.34 -14.89
C ASN A 723 19.13 -19.78 -13.49
N LEU A 724 18.16 -18.87 -13.40
CA LEU A 724 17.71 -18.27 -12.14
C LEU A 724 16.19 -18.07 -12.16
N VAL A 725 15.55 -18.19 -11.01
CA VAL A 725 14.13 -17.88 -10.83
C VAL A 725 13.97 -16.75 -9.82
N ILE A 726 13.06 -15.82 -10.10
CA ILE A 726 12.53 -14.89 -9.10
C ILE A 726 11.11 -15.33 -8.75
N ILE A 727 10.85 -15.55 -7.46
CA ILE A 727 9.53 -15.84 -6.90
C ILE A 727 9.13 -14.64 -6.06
N ILE A 728 8.01 -13.99 -6.41
CA ILE A 728 7.47 -12.84 -5.68
C ILE A 728 6.19 -13.29 -4.96
N VAL A 729 6.07 -13.01 -3.67
CA VAL A 729 4.94 -13.47 -2.84
C VAL A 729 4.31 -12.32 -2.06
N SER A 730 2.99 -12.34 -1.96
CA SER A 730 2.16 -11.45 -1.14
C SER A 730 0.96 -12.21 -0.57
N SER A 731 0.25 -11.61 0.38
CA SER A 731 -1.06 -12.12 0.83
C SER A 731 -2.05 -11.00 1.10
N ARG A 732 -3.34 -11.35 1.04
CA ARG A 732 -4.44 -10.52 1.49
C ARG A 732 -5.39 -11.32 2.36
N GLU A 733 -5.90 -10.72 3.44
CA GLU A 733 -6.93 -11.32 4.28
C GLU A 733 -8.18 -11.64 3.43
N SER A 734 -8.73 -12.85 3.57
CA SER A 734 -10.01 -13.27 2.97
C SER A 734 -11.09 -13.42 4.04
N ASP A 735 -10.73 -13.82 5.26
CA ASP A 735 -11.66 -14.05 6.35
C ASP A 735 -11.06 -13.56 7.66
N ARG A 736 -11.77 -12.66 8.36
CA ARG A 736 -11.39 -12.10 9.66
C ARG A 736 -12.59 -11.45 10.34
N SER A 737 -12.76 -11.67 11.65
CA SER A 737 -13.74 -10.93 12.45
C SER A 737 -13.15 -9.62 13.02
N TRP A 738 -13.99 -8.66 13.40
CA TRP A 738 -13.51 -7.37 13.93
C TRP A 738 -12.73 -7.49 15.24
N LYS A 739 -13.03 -8.51 16.06
CA LYS A 739 -12.43 -8.72 17.39
C LYS A 739 -11.58 -9.99 17.49
N GLY A 740 -11.58 -10.84 16.47
CA GLY A 740 -10.87 -12.11 16.50
C GLY A 740 -9.40 -12.02 16.10
N SER A 741 -8.65 -13.02 16.55
CA SER A 741 -7.22 -13.18 16.27
C SER A 741 -6.96 -14.05 15.04
N GLN A 742 -7.84 -15.00 14.77
CA GLN A 742 -7.74 -15.93 13.64
C GLN A 742 -8.07 -15.23 12.31
N LYS A 743 -7.40 -15.69 11.24
CA LYS A 743 -7.65 -15.23 9.87
C LYS A 743 -7.30 -16.29 8.83
N ILE A 744 -8.04 -16.26 7.72
CA ILE A 744 -7.64 -16.89 6.46
C ILE A 744 -7.10 -15.80 5.55
N SER A 745 -6.03 -16.10 4.84
CA SER A 745 -5.42 -15.19 3.86
C SER A 745 -5.19 -15.90 2.54
N ASN A 746 -5.54 -15.22 1.45
CA ASN A 746 -5.17 -15.63 0.12
C ASN A 746 -3.71 -15.23 -0.13
N VAL A 747 -2.86 -16.23 -0.34
CA VAL A 747 -1.49 -16.08 -0.83
C VAL A 747 -1.53 -15.98 -2.33
N MET A 748 -0.75 -15.06 -2.89
CA MET A 748 -0.66 -14.84 -4.32
C MET A 748 0.78 -14.50 -4.71
N GLY A 749 1.20 -14.92 -5.89
CA GLY A 749 2.55 -14.66 -6.36
C GLY A 749 2.78 -14.83 -7.86
N GLU A 750 3.99 -14.47 -8.26
CA GLU A 750 4.48 -14.48 -9.65
C GLU A 750 5.86 -15.14 -9.70
N ILE A 751 6.08 -15.96 -10.73
CA ILE A 751 7.33 -16.68 -10.96
C ILE A 751 7.93 -16.22 -12.29
N LEU A 752 9.14 -15.67 -12.24
CA LEU A 752 9.90 -15.25 -13.41
C LEU A 752 11.12 -16.14 -13.61
N GLY A 753 11.36 -16.54 -14.85
CA GLY A 753 12.50 -17.36 -15.24
C GLY A 753 13.50 -16.58 -16.05
N PHE A 754 14.78 -16.77 -15.71
CA PHE A 754 15.95 -16.26 -16.41
C PHE A 754 16.73 -17.46 -16.95
N THR A 755 17.09 -17.39 -18.23
CA THR A 755 17.97 -18.37 -18.87
C THR A 755 19.02 -17.60 -19.67
N CYS A 756 20.29 -17.86 -19.40
CA CYS A 756 21.43 -17.32 -20.12
C CYS A 756 22.00 -18.42 -21.03
N GLN A 757 22.05 -18.15 -22.33
CA GLN A 757 22.64 -19.04 -23.33
C GLN A 757 23.38 -18.20 -24.37
N ASN A 758 24.66 -18.52 -24.62
CA ASN A 758 25.50 -17.83 -25.61
C ASN A 758 25.50 -16.29 -25.47
N GLY A 759 25.55 -15.78 -24.23
CA GLY A 759 25.53 -14.34 -23.95
C GLY A 759 24.17 -13.66 -24.10
N VAL A 760 23.11 -14.40 -24.45
CA VAL A 760 21.74 -13.89 -24.52
C VAL A 760 20.96 -14.29 -23.28
N ILE A 761 20.40 -13.30 -22.58
CA ILE A 761 19.58 -13.50 -21.39
C ILE A 761 18.12 -13.40 -21.80
N LYS A 762 17.37 -14.48 -21.62
CA LYS A 762 15.93 -14.50 -21.83
C LYS A 762 15.19 -14.40 -20.49
N ILE A 763 14.30 -13.43 -20.40
CA ILE A 763 13.40 -13.22 -19.25
C ILE A 763 11.98 -13.57 -19.69
N LYS A 764 11.28 -14.39 -18.89
CA LYS A 764 9.87 -14.71 -19.13
C LYS A 764 9.10 -14.85 -17.82
N LEU A 765 7.84 -14.43 -17.82
CA LEU A 765 6.85 -14.88 -16.84
C LEU A 765 6.61 -16.38 -17.07
N ILE A 766 6.89 -17.21 -16.06
CA ILE A 766 6.64 -18.65 -16.09
C ILE A 766 5.16 -18.90 -15.80
N LYS A 767 4.70 -18.40 -14.66
CA LYS A 767 3.30 -18.43 -14.21
C LYS A 767 3.06 -17.52 -13.01
N THR A 768 1.80 -17.33 -12.67
CA THR A 768 1.32 -16.87 -11.36
C THR A 768 0.79 -18.04 -10.53
N PHE A 769 0.52 -17.80 -9.25
CA PHE A 769 -0.17 -18.74 -8.37
C PHE A 769 -0.99 -18.02 -7.32
N SER A 770 -1.99 -18.72 -6.76
CA SER A 770 -2.74 -18.29 -5.58
C SER A 770 -3.36 -19.47 -4.84
N ASP A 771 -3.46 -19.37 -3.52
CA ASP A 771 -4.11 -20.35 -2.63
C ASP A 771 -4.50 -19.72 -1.27
N ASN A 772 -5.44 -20.31 -0.53
CA ASN A 772 -5.98 -19.82 0.74
C ASN A 772 -5.40 -20.60 1.92
N TYR A 773 -4.90 -19.88 2.93
CA TYR A 773 -4.23 -20.47 4.10
C TYR A 773 -4.70 -19.87 5.42
N GLN A 774 -4.75 -20.70 6.45
CA GLN A 774 -4.83 -20.24 7.84
C GLN A 774 -3.53 -19.53 8.24
N GLN A 775 -3.61 -18.62 9.21
CA GLN A 775 -2.47 -17.75 9.60
C GLN A 775 -1.17 -18.50 9.90
N GLN A 776 -1.19 -19.61 10.65
CA GLN A 776 0.03 -20.34 10.97
C GLN A 776 0.58 -21.09 9.76
N GLN A 777 -0.28 -21.73 8.97
CA GLN A 777 0.13 -22.50 7.78
C GLN A 777 0.83 -21.61 6.75
N LEU A 778 0.36 -20.37 6.59
CA LEU A 778 0.96 -19.35 5.71
C LEU A 778 2.47 -19.17 5.94
N PHE A 779 2.90 -19.16 7.20
CA PHE A 779 4.27 -18.85 7.61
C PHE A 779 5.07 -20.08 8.01
N THR A 780 4.52 -21.28 7.81
CA THR A 780 5.21 -22.54 8.16
C THR A 780 5.29 -23.48 6.97
N HIS A 781 4.20 -23.63 6.21
CA HIS A 781 4.13 -24.59 5.11
C HIS A 781 3.16 -24.16 3.97
N PRO A 782 3.45 -23.07 3.24
CA PRO A 782 2.65 -22.63 2.09
C PRO A 782 2.91 -23.54 0.87
N THR A 783 2.14 -24.62 0.75
CA THR A 783 2.29 -25.67 -0.28
C THR A 783 2.34 -25.12 -1.71
N VAL A 784 1.54 -24.12 -2.04
CA VAL A 784 1.48 -23.51 -3.38
C VAL A 784 2.82 -22.96 -3.85
N VAL A 785 3.68 -22.51 -2.92
CA VAL A 785 5.02 -22.03 -3.24
C VAL A 785 6.02 -23.18 -3.24
N ILE A 786 5.93 -24.07 -2.24
CA ILE A 786 6.82 -25.22 -2.07
C ILE A 786 6.75 -26.15 -3.29
N ASP A 787 5.55 -26.47 -3.75
CA ASP A 787 5.31 -27.33 -4.91
C ASP A 787 5.88 -26.73 -6.20
N GLU A 788 5.79 -25.41 -6.37
CA GLU A 788 6.35 -24.73 -7.53
C GLU A 788 7.88 -24.69 -7.50
N VAL A 789 8.50 -24.51 -6.33
CA VAL A 789 9.95 -24.65 -6.16
C VAL A 789 10.41 -26.06 -6.56
N ALA A 790 9.71 -27.10 -6.10
CA ALA A 790 10.02 -28.48 -6.44
C ALA A 790 9.88 -28.76 -7.95
N LYS A 791 8.81 -28.26 -8.59
CA LYS A 791 8.60 -28.38 -10.05
C LYS A 791 9.71 -27.67 -10.84
N LEU A 792 10.12 -26.48 -10.42
CA LEU A 792 11.18 -25.71 -11.08
C LEU A 792 12.55 -26.36 -10.89
N TYR A 793 12.80 -26.95 -9.72
CA TYR A 793 14.00 -27.74 -9.48
C TYR A 793 14.11 -28.92 -10.47
N GLN A 794 13.00 -29.65 -10.68
CA GLN A 794 12.94 -30.71 -11.69
C GLN A 794 13.16 -30.21 -13.13
N GLN A 795 12.86 -28.94 -13.41
CA GLN A 795 13.15 -28.27 -14.69
C GLN A 795 14.61 -27.78 -14.80
N GLY A 796 15.46 -28.04 -13.80
CA GLY A 796 16.88 -27.71 -13.79
C GLY A 796 17.24 -26.36 -13.18
N TYR A 797 16.29 -25.66 -12.56
CA TYR A 797 16.58 -24.43 -11.81
C TYR A 797 17.18 -24.74 -10.44
N LYS A 798 18.32 -24.13 -10.11
CA LYS A 798 19.01 -24.33 -8.82
C LYS A 798 19.15 -23.06 -7.99
N ARG A 799 18.92 -21.87 -8.57
CA ARG A 799 19.05 -20.57 -7.91
C ARG A 799 17.70 -19.87 -7.87
N PHE A 800 17.24 -19.52 -6.67
CA PHE A 800 15.94 -18.94 -6.40
C PHE A 800 16.11 -17.64 -5.63
N ILE A 801 15.69 -16.52 -6.22
CA ILE A 801 15.47 -15.28 -5.51
C ILE A 801 14.04 -15.30 -4.99
N TYR A 802 13.87 -15.16 -3.68
CA TYR A 802 12.57 -15.18 -3.03
C TYR A 802 12.27 -13.78 -2.49
N ILE A 803 11.26 -13.10 -3.04
CA ILE A 803 10.93 -11.71 -2.75
C ILE A 803 9.58 -11.61 -2.05
N ALA A 804 9.56 -10.89 -0.93
CA ALA A 804 8.34 -10.53 -0.22
C ALA A 804 8.44 -9.07 0.27
N LYS A 805 7.29 -8.49 0.67
CA LYS A 805 7.30 -7.19 1.34
C LYS A 805 8.07 -7.31 2.67
N ALA A 806 8.83 -6.28 3.02
CA ALA A 806 9.65 -6.29 4.24
C ALA A 806 8.81 -6.55 5.51
N PRO A 807 9.29 -7.38 6.45
CA PRO A 807 8.53 -7.82 7.63
C PRO A 807 8.69 -6.85 8.82
N TYR A 808 8.85 -5.55 8.56
CA TYR A 808 9.11 -4.57 9.61
C TYR A 808 7.90 -4.45 10.56
N THR A 809 8.16 -4.49 11.86
CA THR A 809 7.09 -4.69 12.85
C THR A 809 6.52 -3.37 13.38
N SER A 810 7.16 -2.22 13.08
CA SER A 810 6.79 -0.90 13.62
C SER A 810 6.62 -0.86 15.14
N SER A 811 7.20 -1.85 15.84
CA SER A 811 7.04 -2.07 17.27
C SER A 811 8.36 -1.85 18.01
N LEU A 812 8.29 -1.51 19.30
CA LEU A 812 9.46 -1.35 20.16
C LEU A 812 9.98 -2.69 20.73
N TYR A 813 9.45 -3.82 20.25
CA TYR A 813 9.74 -5.18 20.73
C TYR A 813 9.53 -5.37 22.23
N MET A 814 8.61 -4.61 22.81
CA MET A 814 8.31 -4.70 24.24
C MET A 814 7.36 -5.86 24.53
N THR A 815 6.47 -6.21 23.60
CA THR A 815 5.44 -7.26 23.80
C THR A 815 5.66 -8.55 23.01
N GLN A 816 6.72 -8.63 22.20
CA GLN A 816 6.98 -9.79 21.36
C GLN A 816 7.55 -10.96 22.16
N LYS A 817 7.07 -12.18 21.87
CA LYS A 817 7.68 -13.43 22.35
C LYS A 817 8.55 -14.04 21.24
N ASP A 818 9.55 -14.84 21.59
CA ASP A 818 10.45 -15.49 20.62
C ASP A 818 9.72 -16.38 19.57
N GLU A 819 8.47 -16.79 19.85
CA GLU A 819 7.62 -17.53 18.89
C GLU A 819 6.96 -16.62 17.83
N ASP A 820 6.83 -15.31 18.08
CA ASP A 820 6.26 -14.33 17.14
C ASP A 820 7.25 -13.96 16.01
N ASP A 821 8.56 -14.19 16.23
CA ASP A 821 9.64 -13.98 15.26
C ASP A 821 9.51 -14.87 14.01
N GLY A 822 8.57 -15.83 13.96
CA GLY A 822 8.36 -16.73 12.82
C GLY A 822 7.28 -16.30 11.80
N LEU A 823 6.53 -15.22 12.03
CA LEU A 823 5.33 -14.89 11.24
C LEU A 823 5.58 -13.97 10.03
N PHE A 824 6.51 -14.35 9.15
CA PHE A 824 6.71 -13.67 7.87
C PHE A 824 7.03 -14.66 6.75
N PHE A 825 6.84 -14.23 5.50
CA PHE A 825 6.98 -15.09 4.31
C PHE A 825 8.37 -15.75 4.15
N MET A 826 9.39 -15.20 4.80
CA MET A 826 10.75 -15.71 4.79
C MET A 826 11.13 -16.36 6.13
N SER A 827 10.17 -16.91 6.86
CA SER A 827 10.44 -17.61 8.12
C SER A 827 11.38 -18.80 7.91
N ARG A 828 12.02 -19.24 9.01
CA ARG A 828 12.90 -20.41 9.00
C ARG A 828 12.18 -21.65 8.49
N GLU A 829 10.94 -21.83 8.89
CA GLU A 829 10.08 -22.95 8.54
C GLU A 829 9.80 -23.00 7.03
N VAL A 830 9.45 -21.86 6.42
CA VAL A 830 9.20 -21.78 4.97
C VAL A 830 10.46 -22.05 4.18
N ILE A 831 11.58 -21.43 4.55
CA ILE A 831 12.87 -21.62 3.86
C ILE A 831 13.36 -23.07 3.99
N ARG A 832 13.18 -23.69 5.17
CA ARG A 832 13.46 -25.12 5.38
C ARG A 832 12.58 -25.99 4.48
N ALA A 833 11.30 -25.65 4.35
CA ALA A 833 10.38 -26.38 3.50
C ALA A 833 10.75 -26.29 2.00
N PHE A 834 11.31 -25.16 1.53
CA PHE A 834 11.84 -25.07 0.17
C PHE A 834 13.04 -25.97 -0.08
N LYS A 835 13.95 -26.09 0.90
CA LYS A 835 15.11 -26.97 0.81
C LYS A 835 14.71 -28.44 0.81
N ALA A 836 13.80 -28.87 1.69
CA ALA A 836 13.30 -30.26 1.78
C ALA A 836 14.38 -31.33 1.45
N LYS A 837 14.27 -32.02 0.30
CA LYS A 837 15.24 -33.03 -0.20
C LYS A 837 16.18 -32.51 -1.32
N HIS A 838 16.24 -31.19 -1.51
CA HIS A 838 16.91 -30.50 -2.61
C HIS A 838 18.17 -29.78 -2.13
N ASP A 839 19.18 -30.51 -1.65
CA ASP A 839 20.32 -29.93 -0.94
C ASP A 839 21.14 -28.91 -1.75
N ASN A 840 21.15 -29.05 -3.07
CA ASN A 840 21.92 -28.23 -4.00
C ASN A 840 21.22 -26.93 -4.44
N ILE A 841 19.98 -26.66 -3.99
CA ILE A 841 19.31 -25.39 -4.30
C ILE A 841 19.90 -24.26 -3.45
N LYS A 842 19.94 -23.07 -4.06
CA LYS A 842 20.46 -21.84 -3.49
C LYS A 842 19.32 -20.84 -3.43
N ILE A 843 19.00 -20.35 -2.24
CA ILE A 843 17.87 -19.45 -1.99
C ILE A 843 18.41 -18.11 -1.50
N TYR A 844 17.95 -17.03 -2.14
CA TYR A 844 18.31 -15.65 -1.87
C TYR A 844 17.07 -14.89 -1.39
N PRO A 845 16.80 -14.85 -0.07
CA PRO A 845 15.68 -14.11 0.47
C PRO A 845 15.92 -12.60 0.36
N MET A 846 14.99 -11.85 -0.22
CA MET A 846 15.11 -10.40 -0.42
C MET A 846 13.81 -9.67 -0.10
N PHE A 847 13.88 -8.61 0.68
CA PHE A 847 12.80 -7.64 0.81
C PHE A 847 13.16 -6.37 0.07
N PHE A 848 12.12 -5.61 -0.32
CA PHE A 848 12.29 -4.32 -0.95
C PHE A 848 11.41 -3.26 -0.29
N ASP A 849 11.90 -2.03 -0.32
CA ASP A 849 11.13 -0.83 0.01
C ASP A 849 11.45 0.28 -1.00
N LYS A 850 10.65 1.35 -1.00
CA LYS A 850 10.80 2.49 -1.89
C LYS A 850 10.96 3.78 -1.09
N TYR A 851 12.12 4.41 -1.21
CA TYR A 851 12.37 5.74 -0.68
C TYR A 851 12.53 6.76 -1.81
N TYR A 852 12.83 8.01 -1.46
CA TYR A 852 12.88 9.12 -2.41
C TYR A 852 14.16 9.94 -2.26
N ALA A 853 14.75 10.31 -3.40
CA ALA A 853 15.93 11.18 -3.48
C ALA A 853 15.62 12.39 -4.38
N SER A 854 16.07 13.58 -4.00
CA SER A 854 15.99 14.76 -4.86
C SER A 854 17.09 14.72 -5.91
N LYS A 855 16.80 15.24 -7.10
CA LYS A 855 17.77 15.33 -8.20
C LYS A 855 18.28 16.76 -8.32
N PHE A 856 19.59 16.90 -8.44
CA PHE A 856 20.19 18.20 -8.73
C PHE A 856 19.85 18.68 -10.15
N PRO A 857 19.82 20.00 -10.41
CA PRO A 857 19.58 20.54 -11.74
C PRO A 857 20.54 19.94 -12.79
N GLY A 858 20.00 19.40 -13.88
CA GLY A 858 20.78 18.76 -14.95
C GLY A 858 20.07 17.57 -15.61
N LYS A 859 20.62 17.08 -16.73
CA LYS A 859 20.18 15.82 -17.34
C LYS A 859 21.00 14.67 -16.75
N ILE A 860 20.32 13.60 -16.35
CA ILE A 860 20.97 12.31 -16.09
C ILE A 860 20.99 11.65 -17.47
N GLY A 861 22.19 11.39 -17.99
CA GLY A 861 22.39 10.94 -19.37
C GLY A 861 22.15 9.45 -19.60
N VAL A 862 21.74 8.70 -18.57
CA VAL A 862 21.59 7.24 -18.57
C VAL A 862 20.17 6.82 -18.19
N ASN A 863 19.78 5.58 -18.54
CA ASN A 863 18.42 5.08 -18.27
C ASN A 863 18.20 4.69 -16.79
N SER A 864 19.27 4.30 -16.08
CA SER A 864 19.22 3.88 -14.69
C SER A 864 20.51 4.18 -13.93
N LEU A 865 20.38 4.39 -12.63
CA LEU A 865 21.51 4.54 -11.71
C LEU A 865 21.40 3.49 -10.61
N TYR A 866 22.51 3.02 -10.05
CA TYR A 866 22.48 2.00 -8.99
C TYR A 866 23.63 2.11 -8.00
N ILE A 867 23.46 1.58 -6.79
CA ILE A 867 24.51 1.38 -5.78
C ILE A 867 24.42 -0.07 -5.32
N GLN A 868 25.54 -0.78 -5.34
CA GLN A 868 25.61 -2.19 -4.94
C GLN A 868 26.71 -2.50 -3.92
N ASP A 869 27.56 -1.52 -3.60
CA ASP A 869 28.58 -1.70 -2.58
C ASP A 869 27.92 -1.69 -1.19
N THR A 870 28.01 -2.82 -0.50
CA THR A 870 27.34 -2.99 0.81
C THR A 870 28.00 -2.16 1.90
N VAL A 871 29.30 -1.85 1.80
CA VAL A 871 29.98 -0.95 2.73
C VAL A 871 29.44 0.47 2.56
N GLU A 872 29.28 0.93 1.31
CA GLU A 872 28.64 2.22 1.05
C GLU A 872 27.19 2.25 1.54
N LEU A 873 26.43 1.17 1.34
CA LEU A 873 25.04 1.07 1.77
C LEU A 873 24.86 0.92 3.29
N SER A 874 25.87 0.42 4.01
CA SER A 874 25.85 0.39 5.48
C SER A 874 25.78 1.81 6.09
N SER A 875 26.27 2.83 5.38
CA SER A 875 26.06 4.23 5.78
C SER A 875 24.58 4.65 5.79
N LEU A 876 23.74 3.97 4.99
CA LEU A 876 22.29 4.19 4.93
C LEU A 876 21.57 3.43 6.05
N VAL A 877 21.97 2.19 6.34
CA VAL A 877 21.42 1.36 7.42
C VAL A 877 22.56 0.55 8.03
N ASP A 878 22.91 0.85 9.27
CA ASP A 878 23.88 0.07 10.04
C ASP A 878 23.11 -0.71 11.10
N ASP A 879 23.06 -2.03 10.96
CA ASP A 879 22.43 -2.93 11.92
C ASP A 879 23.51 -3.56 12.81
N PRO A 880 23.64 -3.14 14.09
CA PRO A 880 24.63 -3.70 15.01
C PRO A 880 24.45 -5.21 15.20
N SER A 881 23.22 -5.71 15.09
CA SER A 881 22.90 -7.14 15.21
C SER A 881 23.24 -7.94 13.96
N LYS A 882 23.54 -7.25 12.83
CA LYS A 882 23.80 -7.82 11.50
C LYS A 882 22.72 -8.82 11.06
N LYS A 883 21.47 -8.60 11.48
CA LYS A 883 20.33 -9.43 11.10
C LYS A 883 19.76 -8.98 9.77
N SER A 884 19.75 -7.67 9.48
CA SER A 884 19.27 -7.08 8.23
C SER A 884 20.40 -6.33 7.50
N VAL A 885 20.53 -6.54 6.19
CA VAL A 885 21.58 -5.91 5.37
C VAL A 885 21.01 -5.35 4.08
N VAL A 886 21.12 -4.03 3.88
CA VAL A 886 20.84 -3.36 2.60
C VAL A 886 22.00 -3.59 1.64
N PHE A 887 21.74 -4.14 0.47
CA PHE A 887 22.80 -4.55 -0.47
C PHE A 887 22.65 -4.01 -1.89
N PHE A 888 21.49 -3.46 -2.25
CA PHE A 888 21.29 -2.89 -3.58
C PHE A 888 20.24 -1.78 -3.61
N ASN A 889 20.62 -0.60 -4.12
CA ASN A 889 19.69 0.50 -4.39
C ASN A 889 19.66 0.78 -5.89
N LEU A 890 18.47 0.82 -6.48
CA LEU A 890 18.25 1.11 -7.89
C LEU A 890 17.41 2.38 -8.03
N PHE A 891 17.80 3.25 -8.95
CA PHE A 891 17.20 4.54 -9.21
C PHE A 891 16.76 4.60 -10.68
N ASN A 892 15.70 5.36 -10.95
CA ASN A 892 15.36 5.72 -12.31
C ASN A 892 16.26 6.86 -12.83
N GLY A 893 16.71 6.77 -14.08
CA GLY A 893 17.52 7.82 -14.69
C GLY A 893 16.71 9.06 -15.15
N VAL A 894 15.38 9.05 -14.99
CA VAL A 894 14.49 10.05 -15.61
C VAL A 894 13.48 10.65 -14.65
N THR A 895 13.12 11.90 -14.94
CA THR A 895 11.97 12.56 -14.32
C THR A 895 10.73 12.25 -15.17
N ILE A 896 9.90 11.32 -14.70
CA ILE A 896 8.62 10.98 -15.37
C ILE A 896 7.62 12.11 -15.13
N GLY A 897 7.00 12.69 -16.16
CA GLY A 897 6.01 13.78 -16.04
C GLY A 897 6.57 15.20 -16.21
N LYS A 898 5.78 16.25 -15.92
CA LYS A 898 6.23 17.65 -16.06
C LYS A 898 7.32 17.97 -15.03
N GLY A 899 8.53 18.29 -15.50
CA GLY A 899 9.72 18.50 -14.66
C GLY A 899 9.61 19.63 -13.62
N ALA A 900 8.70 20.58 -13.81
CA ALA A 900 8.45 21.66 -12.86
C ALA A 900 7.71 21.19 -11.58
N GLU A 901 7.05 20.04 -11.60
CA GLU A 901 6.15 19.58 -10.53
C GLU A 901 6.72 18.41 -9.69
N ARG A 902 7.84 17.80 -10.10
CA ARG A 902 8.43 16.65 -9.40
C ARG A 902 9.82 16.95 -8.85
N ASN A 903 9.88 17.12 -7.54
CA ASN A 903 11.11 17.45 -6.80
C ASN A 903 11.89 16.23 -6.28
N TYR A 904 11.28 15.03 -6.35
CA TYR A 904 11.84 13.79 -5.83
C TYR A 904 11.69 12.67 -6.86
N ASN A 905 12.69 11.80 -6.93
CA ASN A 905 12.70 10.57 -7.71
C ASN A 905 12.65 9.38 -6.77
N GLY A 906 12.00 8.31 -7.20
CA GLY A 906 11.95 7.08 -6.39
C GLY A 906 13.28 6.34 -6.44
N VAL A 907 13.56 5.63 -5.37
CA VAL A 907 14.64 4.64 -5.26
C VAL A 907 14.03 3.36 -4.72
N ILE A 908 14.33 2.23 -5.33
CA ILE A 908 13.98 0.93 -4.76
C ILE A 908 15.21 0.39 -4.04
N SER A 909 15.05 0.03 -2.77
CA SER A 909 16.11 -0.49 -1.91
C SER A 909 15.83 -1.96 -1.63
N TYR A 910 16.84 -2.80 -1.82
CA TYR A 910 16.81 -4.22 -1.55
C TYR A 910 17.67 -4.56 -0.35
N ALA A 911 17.13 -5.42 0.49
CA ALA A 911 17.79 -5.88 1.69
C ALA A 911 17.48 -7.36 1.96
N THR A 912 18.34 -8.01 2.75
CA THR A 912 18.27 -9.44 3.06
C THR A 912 18.47 -9.68 4.55
N PHE A 913 18.11 -10.87 5.02
CA PHE A 913 18.40 -11.31 6.37
C PHE A 913 19.69 -12.12 6.41
N ALA A 914 20.60 -11.75 7.30
CA ALA A 914 21.86 -12.46 7.54
C ALA A 914 21.82 -13.15 8.91
N ASN A 915 22.47 -14.31 9.02
CA ASN A 915 22.61 -15.10 10.25
C ASN A 915 21.29 -15.64 10.86
N ILE A 916 20.14 -15.41 10.21
CA ILE A 916 18.84 -15.93 10.67
C ILE A 916 18.65 -17.39 10.28
N TYR A 917 19.24 -17.87 9.18
CA TYR A 917 18.98 -19.21 8.63
C TYR A 917 20.02 -20.26 9.01
N LYS A 918 20.76 -20.04 10.11
CA LYS A 918 21.79 -20.96 10.60
C LYS A 918 21.24 -22.40 10.71
N GLY A 919 21.91 -23.34 10.03
CA GLY A 919 21.51 -24.75 9.99
C GLY A 919 20.39 -25.08 8.99
N ILE A 920 19.96 -24.12 8.15
CA ILE A 920 18.94 -24.30 7.11
C ILE A 920 19.52 -23.91 5.75
N LEU A 921 20.03 -22.68 5.65
CA LEU A 921 20.80 -22.22 4.52
C LEU A 921 22.29 -22.24 4.88
N ASP A 922 23.12 -22.43 3.86
CA ASP A 922 24.52 -22.09 3.98
C ASP A 922 24.59 -20.56 3.93
N ASP A 923 24.82 -19.92 5.08
CA ASP A 923 24.90 -18.46 5.16
C ASP A 923 25.96 -17.94 4.18
N GLU A 924 26.98 -18.74 3.85
CA GLU A 924 27.99 -18.42 2.83
C GLU A 924 27.36 -18.11 1.45
N ASP A 925 26.26 -18.77 1.08
CA ASP A 925 25.55 -18.51 -0.18
C ASP A 925 24.92 -17.12 -0.20
N ILE A 926 24.29 -16.71 0.91
CA ILE A 926 23.69 -15.37 1.06
C ILE A 926 24.82 -14.32 1.04
N TYR A 927 25.89 -14.57 1.80
CA TYR A 927 27.03 -13.67 1.85
C TYR A 927 27.69 -13.49 0.47
N LYS A 928 28.04 -14.58 -0.22
CA LYS A 928 28.64 -14.52 -1.56
C LYS A 928 27.69 -13.99 -2.64
N GLY A 929 26.41 -14.32 -2.53
CA GLY A 929 25.41 -13.98 -3.54
C GLY A 929 24.86 -12.55 -3.43
N LEU A 930 24.82 -11.97 -2.22
CA LEU A 930 24.14 -10.68 -1.99
C LEU A 930 25.01 -9.65 -1.27
N ILE A 931 25.91 -10.06 -0.37
CA ILE A 931 26.58 -9.12 0.54
C ILE A 931 28.00 -8.80 0.06
N PHE A 932 28.87 -9.80 -0.08
CA PHE A 932 30.25 -9.61 -0.48
C PHE A 932 30.37 -9.24 -1.95
N ASN A 933 31.23 -8.27 -2.24
CA ASN A 933 31.52 -7.86 -3.61
C ASN A 933 32.22 -9.01 -4.35
N GLY A 934 31.64 -9.48 -5.45
CA GLY A 934 32.14 -10.60 -6.24
C GLY A 934 31.28 -10.86 -7.48
N THR A 935 31.75 -11.77 -8.34
CA THR A 935 31.12 -12.08 -9.64
C THR A 935 29.67 -12.52 -9.49
N LEU A 936 29.39 -13.49 -8.59
CA LEU A 936 28.04 -14.00 -8.38
C LEU A 936 27.05 -12.91 -7.97
N LYS A 937 27.42 -12.02 -7.03
CA LYS A 937 26.60 -10.88 -6.62
C LYS A 937 26.34 -9.95 -7.80
N ASN A 938 27.38 -9.61 -8.57
CA ASN A 938 27.22 -8.75 -9.75
C ASN A 938 26.25 -9.34 -10.76
N GLU A 939 26.33 -10.65 -11.05
CA GLU A 939 25.42 -11.32 -11.97
C GLU A 939 23.97 -11.34 -11.46
N ILE A 940 23.76 -11.65 -10.18
CA ILE A 940 22.43 -11.63 -9.56
C ILE A 940 21.80 -10.23 -9.66
N LEU A 941 22.56 -9.17 -9.31
CA LEU A 941 22.08 -7.79 -9.35
C LEU A 941 21.89 -7.28 -10.78
N GLN A 942 22.70 -7.74 -11.73
CA GLN A 942 22.49 -7.48 -13.16
C GLN A 942 21.15 -8.08 -13.63
N LEU A 943 20.88 -9.36 -13.35
CA LEU A 943 19.62 -10.00 -13.72
C LEU A 943 18.40 -9.32 -13.06
N LEU A 944 18.53 -8.94 -11.79
CA LEU A 944 17.52 -8.16 -11.09
C LEU A 944 17.29 -6.80 -11.77
N THR A 945 18.35 -6.10 -12.18
CA THR A 945 18.23 -4.84 -12.94
C THR A 945 17.52 -5.06 -14.28
N LEU A 946 17.88 -6.11 -15.03
CA LEU A 946 17.24 -6.43 -16.30
C LEU A 946 15.75 -6.77 -16.13
N PHE A 947 15.33 -7.33 -14.98
CA PHE A 947 13.91 -7.48 -14.66
C PHE A 947 13.18 -6.13 -14.64
N HIS A 948 13.75 -5.11 -14.00
CA HIS A 948 13.17 -3.77 -14.00
C HIS A 948 13.05 -3.17 -15.42
N PHE A 949 14.06 -3.38 -16.27
CA PHE A 949 14.00 -3.01 -17.68
C PHE A 949 12.97 -3.84 -18.44
N SER A 950 12.77 -5.11 -18.11
CA SER A 950 11.79 -5.96 -18.81
C SER A 950 10.34 -5.51 -18.61
N ARG A 951 10.06 -4.80 -17.50
CA ARG A 951 8.75 -4.27 -17.14
C ARG A 951 8.54 -2.79 -17.52
N TYR A 952 9.55 -2.16 -18.11
CA TYR A 952 9.69 -0.71 -18.37
C TYR A 952 8.44 0.15 -18.56
N GLU A 953 8.59 1.43 -18.28
CA GLU A 953 7.60 2.46 -18.60
C GLU A 953 7.97 3.17 -19.91
N LYS A 954 6.99 3.29 -20.82
CA LYS A 954 7.16 4.01 -22.08
C LYS A 954 6.75 5.47 -21.89
N ALA A 955 7.56 6.40 -22.37
CA ALA A 955 7.18 7.80 -22.57
C ALA A 955 7.43 8.17 -24.04
N GLN A 956 8.45 8.99 -24.33
CA GLN A 956 9.04 9.09 -25.68
C GLN A 956 10.03 7.92 -25.92
N ASP A 957 10.88 7.65 -24.94
CA ASP A 957 11.81 6.51 -24.88
C ASP A 957 11.42 5.50 -23.78
N ILE A 958 12.14 4.38 -23.74
CA ILE A 958 12.02 3.37 -22.67
C ILE A 958 12.74 3.84 -21.41
N ASN A 959 12.05 3.71 -20.28
CA ASN A 959 12.60 3.99 -18.95
C ASN A 959 12.40 2.79 -18.02
N VAL A 960 13.37 2.57 -17.14
CA VAL A 960 13.30 1.50 -16.14
C VAL A 960 12.03 1.63 -15.31
N LYS A 961 11.28 0.53 -15.18
CA LYS A 961 10.18 0.46 -14.23
C LYS A 961 10.75 0.25 -12.84
N LEU A 962 10.77 1.30 -12.04
CA LEU A 962 11.39 1.26 -10.71
C LEU A 962 10.73 0.26 -9.76
N ASN A 963 9.40 0.16 -9.75
CA ASN A 963 8.68 -0.82 -8.95
C ASN A 963 7.99 -1.86 -9.86
N PRO A 964 8.67 -2.95 -10.23
CA PRO A 964 8.11 -3.98 -11.09
C PRO A 964 7.08 -4.86 -10.33
N TYR A 965 7.02 -4.75 -9.00
CA TYR A 965 6.18 -5.54 -8.12
C TYR A 965 4.75 -5.01 -7.98
N GLU A 966 4.44 -3.80 -8.47
CA GLU A 966 3.15 -3.11 -8.27
C GLU A 966 1.91 -3.94 -8.64
N ASN A 967 2.04 -4.90 -9.56
CA ASN A 967 0.95 -5.80 -9.94
C ASN A 967 0.54 -6.73 -8.77
N LEU A 968 1.46 -7.10 -7.88
CA LEU A 968 1.24 -7.97 -6.72
C LEU A 968 1.32 -7.24 -5.38
N ILE A 969 2.19 -6.24 -5.28
CA ILE A 969 2.51 -5.51 -4.04
C ILE A 969 2.42 -4.00 -4.33
N GLY A 970 1.26 -3.42 -4.06
CA GLY A 970 0.98 -2.00 -4.29
C GLY A 970 -0.50 -1.64 -4.14
N ASP A 971 -0.82 -0.35 -4.23
CA ASP A 971 -2.20 0.15 -4.04
C ASP A 971 -3.15 -0.28 -5.18
N GLU A 972 -2.61 -0.49 -6.38
CA GLU A 972 -3.35 -1.01 -7.55
C GLU A 972 -3.02 -2.48 -7.85
N SER A 973 -2.45 -3.20 -6.88
CA SER A 973 -2.15 -4.62 -7.01
C SER A 973 -3.41 -5.47 -7.04
N VAL A 974 -3.30 -6.69 -7.57
CA VAL A 974 -4.39 -7.68 -7.54
C VAL A 974 -4.87 -7.94 -6.11
N GLY A 975 -3.96 -7.99 -5.13
CA GLY A 975 -4.31 -8.22 -3.72
C GLY A 975 -5.07 -7.06 -3.08
N THR A 976 -4.89 -5.82 -3.53
CA THR A 976 -5.68 -4.68 -3.04
C THR A 976 -7.02 -4.59 -3.78
N LEU A 977 -7.00 -4.77 -5.10
CA LEU A 977 -8.17 -4.58 -5.95
C LEU A 977 -9.19 -5.72 -5.83
N CYS A 978 -8.81 -6.92 -5.41
CA CYS A 978 -9.73 -8.06 -5.30
C CYS A 978 -10.81 -7.93 -4.22
N LEU A 979 -10.79 -6.85 -3.43
CA LEU A 979 -11.78 -6.61 -2.38
C LEU A 979 -12.94 -5.72 -2.87
N PHE A 980 -14.17 -6.15 -2.62
CA PHE A 980 -15.36 -5.30 -2.73
C PHE A 980 -16.33 -5.56 -1.58
N ASN A 981 -17.31 -4.67 -1.39
CA ASN A 981 -18.25 -4.74 -0.27
C ASN A 981 -19.21 -5.93 -0.40
N HIS A 982 -19.48 -6.59 0.73
CA HIS A 982 -20.54 -7.60 0.85
C HIS A 982 -21.94 -6.94 0.84
N MET A 983 -23.02 -7.72 0.72
CA MET A 983 -24.43 -7.24 0.59
C MET A 983 -24.89 -6.14 1.57
N ARG A 984 -24.24 -5.96 2.73
CA ARG A 984 -24.59 -4.95 3.75
C ARG A 984 -23.52 -3.85 3.94
N GLY A 985 -22.55 -3.75 3.03
CA GLY A 985 -21.56 -2.65 2.97
C GLY A 985 -20.46 -2.65 4.04
N LYS A 986 -20.66 -3.31 5.20
CA LYS A 986 -19.75 -3.25 6.35
C LYS A 986 -18.57 -4.23 6.31
N SER A 987 -18.71 -5.31 5.55
CA SER A 987 -17.72 -6.38 5.42
C SER A 987 -17.21 -6.47 3.99
N PHE A 988 -15.98 -6.93 3.81
CA PHE A 988 -15.40 -7.13 2.48
C PHE A 988 -15.49 -8.60 2.03
N PHE A 989 -15.59 -8.78 0.72
CA PHE A 989 -15.47 -10.04 -0.01
C PHE A 989 -14.20 -10.03 -0.87
N ASN A 990 -13.45 -11.12 -0.90
CA ASN A 990 -12.19 -11.26 -1.65
C ASN A 990 -12.40 -12.14 -2.89
N SER A 991 -12.58 -11.52 -4.05
CA SER A 991 -12.89 -12.24 -5.29
C SER A 991 -11.78 -13.17 -5.77
N LEU A 992 -10.51 -12.84 -5.53
CA LEU A 992 -9.40 -13.72 -5.86
C LEU A 992 -9.40 -14.98 -4.98
N ALA A 993 -9.67 -14.84 -3.67
CA ALA A 993 -9.76 -15.97 -2.76
C ALA A 993 -10.89 -16.92 -3.15
N PHE A 994 -12.07 -16.39 -3.45
CA PHE A 994 -13.22 -17.18 -3.92
C PHE A 994 -12.94 -17.88 -5.25
N LEU A 995 -12.47 -17.14 -6.26
CA LEU A 995 -12.16 -17.73 -7.57
C LEU A 995 -10.98 -18.71 -7.52
N THR A 996 -10.12 -18.63 -6.50
CA THR A 996 -9.08 -19.63 -6.25
C THR A 996 -9.70 -20.97 -5.82
N GLU A 997 -10.75 -20.99 -5.01
CA GLU A 997 -11.49 -22.21 -4.68
C GLU A 997 -12.26 -22.75 -5.90
N VAL A 998 -12.89 -21.88 -6.68
CA VAL A 998 -13.53 -22.25 -7.96
C VAL A 998 -12.49 -22.91 -8.88
N LYS A 999 -11.31 -22.31 -9.06
CA LYS A 999 -10.22 -22.86 -9.86
C LYS A 999 -9.85 -24.29 -9.43
N LYS A 1000 -9.71 -24.55 -8.13
CA LYS A 1000 -9.35 -25.88 -7.63
C LYS A 1000 -10.34 -26.95 -8.08
N ILE A 1001 -11.63 -26.61 -8.14
CA ILE A 1001 -12.69 -27.50 -8.62
C ILE A 1001 -12.58 -27.72 -10.13
N LEU A 1002 -12.35 -26.66 -10.91
CA LEU A 1002 -12.29 -26.71 -12.37
C LEU A 1002 -11.02 -27.39 -12.92
N ASN A 1003 -9.93 -27.42 -12.14
CA ASN A 1003 -8.62 -27.94 -12.56
C ASN A 1003 -8.37 -29.41 -12.18
N VAL A 1004 -9.35 -30.12 -11.61
CA VAL A 1004 -9.23 -31.57 -11.33
C VAL A 1004 -9.29 -32.34 -12.65
N ARG A 1005 -8.26 -33.13 -12.97
CA ARG A 1005 -8.25 -34.00 -14.16
C ARG A 1005 -9.23 -35.14 -13.94
N GLU A 1006 -9.96 -35.54 -14.98
CA GLU A 1006 -10.83 -36.73 -14.93
C GLU A 1006 -10.08 -38.03 -14.53
N SER A 1007 -8.75 -38.08 -14.67
CA SER A 1007 -7.90 -39.19 -14.21
C SER A 1007 -7.80 -39.32 -12.70
N ASP A 1008 -8.08 -38.26 -11.93
CA ASP A 1008 -7.89 -38.21 -10.48
C ASP A 1008 -9.21 -38.47 -9.73
N LEU A 1009 -10.29 -38.76 -10.46
CA LEU A 1009 -11.64 -39.07 -9.97
C LEU A 1009 -12.07 -40.52 -10.22
N ARG A 1010 -11.15 -41.41 -10.63
CA ARG A 1010 -11.40 -42.85 -10.81
C ARG A 1010 -10.60 -43.70 -9.85
#